data_AF-A0AA36CGH3-F1
#
_entry.id   AF-A0AA36CGH3-F1
#
_cell.length_a   1.000
_cell.length_b   1.000
_cell.length_c   1.000
_cell.angle_alpha   90.00
_cell.angle_beta   90.00
_cell.angle_gamma   90.00
#
_symmetry.space_group_name_H-M   'P 1'
#
loop_
_entity.id
_entity.type
_entity.pdbx_description
1 polymer ?
#
loop_
_entity_poly.entity_id
_entity_poly.type
_entity_poly.pdbx_seq_one_letter_code
_entity_poly.pdbx_strand_id
1 'polypeptide(L)'
;MIALDKDIHNLAKRSQILSVASERLETETDLLYVRRKRELTWLCTMACFAAVDWAFDEMIQEQKSNIHLVHYLMENARSYLMEHEVFKHFIALLSSKFRLYVSNKFRIPVPAGRPQTNNPNTQEDKGILLANNNREAINQSRARCGEAAAELETMLLEGRKIEAPTVEMFLIPFLQSRERYLAVALLGPDLTVQNLPVADFQLPSRSIPQEELHNILRYELACYHFQLLNFAVVRKYLDDLTPLLPENSETFRLCVIDRDELNGYLIAVQRPPLPGRPQHTRPAIHEGASKIRFVQAIARLIERIRDPIARTSVRALLYLISATVPNFQDIERVLVKKALPVEFAVRQAIHPSSSPEIPASAVDGSALYTVPGDPFWTMLTSFDVAELSRAISQLEAFHLPYLFKYPEILTEVLMQGKQNRLNAVLLAKLEQLASIKNLSKWSEFLNLVVTNTPVLQQRNDATIQEAVLAQTRSLNYQLQTSHCAVDEVTVNHHVNLIKQLLRKSSLPPNGQFMISAVAFLINVAQDDFVLSELTPAVKPPYFLLAQLLTAWKQVQGHAKEAKIQFTGNFATYFESNGFFSAASNSRQFENDRMNLLSFIKLLRDQEHLSLLISFLCHLYNRYLLTAKKPQLALEFQSKDLWRIDVELPATNVEYLDEALFTALSAGLRLNPMHAFWLRSLADYYYTKGATTNALGYYMETVCACMENELLPPFPDVLLDDLMWYRIRVCLTSSGHHTLAAIVAQLIVANSYRLDQYLVAANNIRTQSVLDTMETLAPLCFDHALVETLTDTFERIQMTTRTDAFVLASGQASLNMANSPEVMIAERSRRTVRLLRTIAAMTFRVYA
;
A
#
# COMPACT_ATOMS: atom_id res chain seq x y z
N MET A 1 15.86 -48.64 13.25
CA MET A 1 15.61 -47.68 14.34
C MET A 1 14.12 -47.40 14.53
N ILE A 2 13.39 -46.84 13.55
CA ILE A 2 11.91 -46.63 13.63
C ILE A 2 11.11 -47.91 13.98
N ALA A 3 11.66 -49.10 13.74
CA ALA A 3 11.09 -50.38 14.16
C ALA A 3 11.27 -50.65 15.67
N LEU A 4 12.43 -50.33 16.27
CA LEU A 4 12.75 -50.67 17.66
C LEU A 4 11.91 -49.86 18.66
N ASP A 5 11.70 -48.55 18.44
CA ASP A 5 10.97 -47.68 19.38
C ASP A 5 9.48 -48.07 19.52
N LYS A 6 8.86 -48.49 18.41
CA LYS A 6 7.51 -49.06 18.42
C LYS A 6 7.47 -50.38 19.19
N ASP A 7 8.53 -51.17 19.12
CA ASP A 7 8.63 -52.45 19.81
C ASP A 7 8.81 -52.26 21.34
N ILE A 8 9.61 -51.28 21.80
CA ILE A 8 9.70 -50.94 23.25
C ILE A 8 8.34 -50.53 23.80
N HIS A 9 7.63 -49.66 23.09
CA HIS A 9 6.31 -49.18 23.50
C HIS A 9 5.29 -50.34 23.58
N ASN A 10 5.25 -51.19 22.57
CA ASN A 10 4.33 -52.32 22.52
C ASN A 10 4.63 -53.35 23.63
N LEU A 11 5.90 -53.62 23.91
CA LEU A 11 6.33 -54.53 24.97
C LEU A 11 6.05 -53.96 26.37
N ALA A 12 6.38 -52.69 26.61
CA ALA A 12 6.06 -52.02 27.87
C ALA A 12 4.53 -52.00 28.13
N LYS A 13 3.74 -51.70 27.10
CA LYS A 13 2.27 -51.70 27.17
C LYS A 13 1.74 -53.09 27.48
N ARG A 14 2.30 -54.12 26.84
CA ARG A 14 1.95 -55.52 27.09
C ARG A 14 2.30 -55.94 28.52
N SER A 15 3.46 -55.53 29.02
CA SER A 15 3.86 -55.76 30.42
C SER A 15 2.90 -55.10 31.41
N GLN A 16 2.52 -53.85 31.17
CA GLN A 16 1.54 -53.13 32.00
C GLN A 16 0.17 -53.82 32.01
N ILE A 17 -0.33 -54.23 30.84
CA ILE A 17 -1.59 -54.97 30.71
C ILE A 17 -1.54 -56.29 31.48
N LEU A 18 -0.43 -57.03 31.39
CA LEU A 18 -0.24 -58.29 32.11
C LEU A 18 -0.15 -58.08 33.63
N SER A 19 0.44 -56.97 34.08
CA SER A 19 0.46 -56.60 35.51
C SER A 19 -0.95 -56.42 36.05
N VAL A 20 -1.79 -55.63 35.37
CA VAL A 20 -3.19 -55.39 35.76
C VAL A 20 -4.02 -56.68 35.64
N ALA A 21 -3.77 -57.50 34.62
CA ALA A 21 -4.45 -58.78 34.47
C ALA A 21 -4.14 -59.76 35.61
N SER A 22 -2.91 -59.75 36.13
CA SER A 22 -2.51 -60.60 37.26
C SER A 22 -3.22 -60.28 38.58
N GLU A 23 -3.82 -59.09 38.71
CA GLU A 23 -4.60 -58.68 39.88
C GLU A 23 -6.07 -59.13 39.81
N ARG A 24 -6.54 -59.57 38.64
CA ARG A 24 -7.94 -59.90 38.35
C ARG A 24 -8.21 -61.40 38.12
N LEU A 25 -7.18 -62.23 38.19
CA LEU A 25 -7.29 -63.68 37.93
C LEU A 25 -7.41 -64.46 39.24
N GLU A 26 -8.32 -65.43 39.27
CA GLU A 26 -8.67 -66.20 40.48
C GLU A 26 -7.97 -67.57 40.55
N THR A 27 -7.46 -68.09 39.42
CA THR A 27 -6.84 -69.42 39.29
C THR A 27 -5.31 -69.36 39.40
N GLU A 28 -4.73 -70.20 40.25
CA GLU A 28 -3.28 -70.20 40.56
C GLU A 28 -2.40 -70.48 39.31
N THR A 29 -2.88 -71.32 38.39
CA THR A 29 -2.19 -71.66 37.14
C THR A 29 -2.12 -70.48 36.16
N ASP A 30 -3.20 -69.71 36.05
CA ASP A 30 -3.27 -68.56 35.13
C ASP A 30 -2.51 -67.37 35.70
N LEU A 31 -2.54 -67.19 37.02
CA LEU A 31 -1.70 -66.24 37.74
C LEU A 31 -0.20 -66.52 37.51
N LEU A 32 0.22 -67.78 37.64
CA LEU A 32 1.60 -68.18 37.40
C LEU A 32 2.03 -67.94 35.95
N TYR A 33 1.15 -68.24 34.99
CA TYR A 33 1.38 -67.98 33.57
C TYR A 33 1.53 -66.49 33.26
N VAL A 34 0.60 -65.65 33.72
CA VAL A 34 0.63 -64.21 33.47
C VAL A 34 1.85 -63.56 34.12
N ARG A 35 2.22 -63.96 35.35
CA ARG A 35 3.44 -63.50 36.01
C ARG A 35 4.69 -63.86 35.21
N ARG A 36 4.83 -65.12 34.78
CA ARG A 36 5.99 -65.56 33.97
C ARG A 36 6.08 -64.81 32.64
N LYS A 37 4.95 -64.60 31.96
CA LYS A 37 4.91 -63.85 30.70
C LYS A 37 5.25 -62.38 30.90
N ARG A 38 4.82 -61.77 32.01
CA ARG A 38 5.19 -60.41 32.41
C ARG A 38 6.71 -60.30 32.59
N GLU A 39 7.33 -61.20 33.35
CA GLU A 39 8.78 -61.16 33.58
C GLU A 39 9.59 -61.30 32.27
N LEU A 40 9.18 -62.19 31.37
CA LEU A 40 9.81 -62.34 30.04
C LEU A 40 9.66 -61.07 29.18
N THR A 41 8.45 -60.50 29.16
CA THR A 41 8.17 -59.27 28.40
C THR A 41 8.95 -58.09 28.98
N TRP A 42 9.07 -58.03 30.30
CA TRP A 42 9.85 -57.03 31.02
C TRP A 42 11.33 -57.11 30.68
N LEU A 43 11.92 -58.30 30.72
CA LEU A 43 13.33 -58.50 30.38
C LEU A 43 13.64 -58.12 28.91
N CYS A 44 12.74 -58.43 27.96
CA CYS A 44 12.85 -57.95 26.59
C CYS A 44 12.74 -56.41 26.49
N THR A 45 11.83 -55.80 27.27
CA THR A 45 11.67 -54.35 27.30
C THR A 45 12.95 -53.66 27.80
N MET A 46 13.58 -54.20 28.84
CA MET A 46 14.86 -53.71 29.37
C MET A 46 16.01 -53.89 28.39
N ALA A 47 16.06 -55.03 27.67
CA ALA A 47 17.05 -55.24 26.61
C ALA A 47 16.94 -54.21 25.49
N CYS A 48 15.72 -53.93 25.03
CA CYS A 48 15.50 -52.91 23.99
C CYS A 48 15.79 -51.50 24.50
N PHE A 49 15.46 -51.18 25.76
CA PHE A 49 15.74 -49.87 26.33
C PHE A 49 17.25 -49.63 26.54
N ALA A 50 17.99 -50.67 26.93
CA ALA A 50 19.45 -50.65 26.94
C ALA A 50 20.06 -50.52 25.53
N ALA A 51 19.38 -51.05 24.49
CA ALA A 51 19.87 -51.01 23.10
C ALA A 51 19.82 -49.63 22.48
N VAL A 52 18.98 -48.74 23.01
CA VAL A 52 18.93 -47.31 22.65
C VAL A 52 19.71 -46.44 23.63
N ASP A 53 20.65 -47.02 24.39
CA ASP A 53 21.44 -46.32 25.41
C ASP A 53 20.57 -45.54 26.41
N TRP A 54 19.38 -46.06 26.73
CA TRP A 54 18.45 -45.48 27.70
C TRP A 54 17.89 -44.09 27.35
N ALA A 55 17.95 -43.68 26.07
CA ALA A 55 17.46 -42.39 25.59
C ALA A 55 15.92 -42.29 25.59
N PHE A 56 15.32 -41.98 26.75
CA PHE A 56 13.86 -41.87 26.91
C PHE A 56 13.25 -40.64 26.21
N ASP A 57 14.05 -39.62 25.92
CA ASP A 57 13.64 -38.36 25.33
C ASP A 57 13.23 -38.51 23.86
N GLU A 58 13.94 -39.35 23.09
CA GLU A 58 13.56 -39.77 21.74
C GLU A 58 12.18 -40.47 21.76
N MET A 59 11.96 -41.38 22.72
CA MET A 59 10.68 -42.10 22.88
C MET A 59 9.50 -41.15 23.13
N ILE A 60 9.72 -40.04 23.84
CA ILE A 60 8.68 -39.04 24.12
C ILE A 60 8.47 -38.09 22.92
N GLN A 61 9.52 -37.79 22.14
CA GLN A 61 9.45 -36.92 20.96
C GLN A 61 8.65 -37.53 19.81
N GLU A 62 8.84 -38.81 19.49
CA GLU A 62 8.23 -39.43 18.31
C GLU A 62 6.72 -39.70 18.45
N GLN A 63 6.25 -40.04 19.65
CA GLN A 63 4.89 -40.59 19.83
C GLN A 63 3.88 -39.64 20.47
N LYS A 64 4.28 -38.48 21.03
CA LYS A 64 3.46 -37.39 21.63
C LYS A 64 2.26 -37.74 22.53
N SER A 65 1.92 -39.01 22.76
CA SER A 65 0.56 -39.41 23.20
C SER A 65 0.52 -40.36 24.39
N ASN A 66 1.65 -40.86 24.90
CA ASN A 66 1.61 -41.82 26.01
C ASN A 66 2.82 -41.73 26.97
N ILE A 67 3.03 -40.55 27.55
CA ILE A 67 4.01 -40.32 28.62
C ILE A 67 3.79 -41.23 29.83
N HIS A 68 2.54 -41.60 30.10
CA HIS A 68 2.18 -42.52 31.17
C HIS A 68 2.92 -43.86 31.07
N LEU A 69 3.11 -44.40 29.85
CA LEU A 69 3.82 -45.66 29.69
C LEU A 69 5.33 -45.53 29.93
N VAL A 70 5.94 -44.42 29.54
CA VAL A 70 7.36 -44.16 29.81
C VAL A 70 7.58 -43.96 31.31
N HIS A 71 6.65 -43.28 32.01
CA HIS A 71 6.66 -43.18 33.46
C HIS A 71 6.59 -44.56 34.15
N TYR A 72 5.68 -45.44 33.69
CA TYR A 72 5.59 -46.82 34.18
C TYR A 72 6.90 -47.60 33.96
N LEU A 73 7.51 -47.47 32.78
CA LEU A 73 8.80 -48.07 32.47
C LEU A 73 9.90 -47.57 33.41
N MET A 74 9.98 -46.26 33.67
CA MET A 74 10.99 -45.68 34.57
C MET A 74 10.85 -46.16 36.02
N GLU A 75 9.64 -46.14 36.60
CA GLU A 75 9.44 -46.52 38.01
C GLU A 75 9.68 -48.03 38.24
N ASN A 76 9.36 -48.87 37.25
CA ASN A 76 9.69 -50.31 37.31
C ASN A 76 11.18 -50.57 37.10
N ALA A 77 11.83 -49.87 36.16
CA ALA A 77 13.28 -49.96 35.98
C ALA A 77 14.03 -49.51 37.24
N ARG A 78 13.52 -48.46 37.90
CA ARG A 78 13.99 -48.00 39.21
C ARG A 78 13.88 -49.09 40.26
N SER A 79 12.71 -49.69 40.42
CA SER A 79 12.51 -50.76 41.41
C SER A 79 13.43 -51.96 41.14
N TYR A 80 13.60 -52.33 39.86
CA TYR A 80 14.39 -53.49 39.45
C TYR A 80 15.91 -53.30 39.60
N LEU A 81 16.44 -52.13 39.25
CA LEU A 81 17.90 -51.88 39.25
C LEU A 81 18.41 -51.33 40.60
N MET A 82 17.56 -50.75 41.44
CA MET A 82 17.95 -50.25 42.77
C MET A 82 18.40 -51.36 43.73
N GLU A 83 18.01 -52.61 43.49
CA GLU A 83 18.44 -53.78 44.26
C GLU A 83 19.92 -54.13 44.01
N HIS A 84 20.54 -53.54 42.99
CA HIS A 84 21.92 -53.79 42.60
C HIS A 84 22.81 -52.57 42.86
N GLU A 85 23.76 -52.70 43.80
CA GLU A 85 24.64 -51.59 44.22
C GLU A 85 25.45 -50.96 43.06
N VAL A 86 25.80 -51.74 42.03
CA VAL A 86 26.56 -51.25 40.85
C VAL A 86 25.74 -50.26 40.01
N PHE A 87 24.43 -50.46 39.88
CA PHE A 87 23.57 -49.67 38.98
C PHE A 87 22.70 -48.64 39.70
N LYS A 88 22.77 -48.59 41.03
CA LYS A 88 22.01 -47.67 41.89
C LYS A 88 22.18 -46.20 41.49
N HIS A 89 23.42 -45.77 41.21
CA HIS A 89 23.70 -44.40 40.78
C HIS A 89 23.23 -44.13 39.34
N PHE A 90 23.32 -45.13 38.46
CA PHE A 90 22.84 -45.02 37.09
C PHE A 90 21.32 -44.84 37.03
N ILE A 91 20.57 -45.64 37.78
CA ILE A 91 19.12 -45.57 37.76
C ILE A 91 18.57 -44.33 38.48
N ALA A 92 19.30 -43.84 39.47
CA ALA A 92 19.05 -42.54 40.08
C ALA A 92 19.25 -41.39 39.07
N LEU A 93 20.36 -41.39 38.31
CA LEU A 93 20.61 -40.44 37.23
C LEU A 93 19.49 -40.47 36.18
N LEU A 94 19.13 -41.65 35.69
CA LEU A 94 18.09 -41.84 34.68
C LEU A 94 16.72 -41.35 35.16
N SER A 95 16.33 -41.72 36.39
CA SER A 95 15.06 -41.30 37.00
C SER A 95 14.98 -39.79 37.18
N SER A 96 16.08 -39.18 37.65
CA SER A 96 16.13 -37.75 37.93
C SER A 96 16.18 -36.91 36.66
N LYS A 97 16.89 -37.35 35.63
CA LYS A 97 16.85 -36.75 34.29
C LYS A 97 15.44 -36.82 33.68
N PHE A 98 14.76 -37.97 33.77
CA PHE A 98 13.39 -38.12 33.26
C PHE A 98 12.41 -37.15 33.94
N ARG A 99 12.48 -36.99 35.26
CA ARG A 99 11.60 -36.08 36.01
C ARG A 99 11.80 -34.62 35.59
N LEU A 100 13.05 -34.17 35.49
CA LEU A 100 13.37 -32.82 35.02
C LEU A 100 12.89 -32.61 33.58
N TYR A 101 13.15 -33.56 32.68
CA TYR A 101 12.69 -33.51 31.30
C TYR A 101 11.16 -33.37 31.18
N VAL A 102 10.40 -34.16 31.94
CA VAL A 102 8.93 -34.09 31.95
C VAL A 102 8.43 -32.74 32.47
N SER A 103 9.06 -32.21 33.52
CA SER A 103 8.76 -30.87 34.03
C SER A 103 8.95 -29.81 32.95
N ASN A 104 10.09 -29.87 32.25
CA ASN A 104 10.51 -28.91 31.24
C ASN A 104 9.59 -28.93 30.02
N LYS A 105 9.34 -30.12 29.47
CA LYS A 105 8.64 -30.28 28.19
C LYS A 105 7.13 -30.06 28.30
N PHE A 106 6.51 -30.42 29.42
CA PHE A 106 5.04 -30.39 29.57
C PHE A 106 4.54 -29.19 30.38
N ARG A 107 5.28 -28.06 30.40
CA ARG A 107 4.98 -26.85 31.22
C ARG A 107 3.53 -26.41 31.15
N ILE A 108 2.95 -26.42 29.95
CA ILE A 108 1.54 -26.16 29.73
C ILE A 108 0.78 -27.46 30.07
N PRO A 109 -0.21 -27.44 30.98
CA PRO A 109 -0.99 -28.62 31.31
C PRO A 109 -1.60 -29.23 30.03
N VAL A 110 -1.53 -30.56 29.93
CA VAL A 110 -2.07 -31.28 28.77
C VAL A 110 -3.54 -30.89 28.59
N PRO A 111 -3.95 -30.41 27.40
CA PRO A 111 -5.34 -30.03 27.16
C PRO A 111 -6.27 -31.20 27.46
N ALA A 112 -7.45 -30.90 28.03
CA ALA A 112 -8.44 -31.92 28.34
C ALA A 112 -8.77 -32.75 27.10
N GLY A 113 -8.84 -34.08 27.27
CA GLY A 113 -9.24 -34.99 26.20
C GLY A 113 -10.60 -34.57 25.64
N ARG A 114 -10.70 -34.38 24.32
CA ARG A 114 -11.98 -34.09 23.68
C ARG A 114 -12.82 -35.37 23.64
N PRO A 115 -14.09 -35.34 24.06
CA PRO A 115 -14.94 -36.51 23.95
C PRO A 115 -15.06 -36.92 22.48
N GLN A 116 -14.68 -38.16 22.18
CA GLN A 116 -14.82 -38.77 20.85
C GLN A 116 -16.14 -39.55 20.72
N THR A 117 -16.84 -39.77 21.84
CA THR A 117 -18.14 -40.42 21.90
C THR A 117 -19.16 -39.52 22.61
N ASN A 118 -20.36 -39.38 22.05
CA ASN A 118 -21.44 -38.57 22.62
C ASN A 118 -22.11 -39.19 23.86
N ASN A 119 -21.69 -40.37 24.33
CA ASN A 119 -22.38 -41.09 25.41
C ASN A 119 -21.40 -41.70 26.45
N PRO A 120 -21.01 -40.94 27.49
CA PRO A 120 -19.98 -41.33 28.45
C PRO A 120 -20.38 -42.40 29.47
N ASN A 121 -21.67 -42.78 29.55
CA ASN A 121 -22.17 -43.72 30.55
C ASN A 121 -22.16 -45.19 30.11
N THR A 122 -21.99 -45.48 28.81
CA THR A 122 -22.02 -46.85 28.26
C THR A 122 -20.72 -47.28 27.59
N GLN A 123 -19.80 -46.35 27.31
CA GLN A 123 -18.52 -46.66 26.68
C GLN A 123 -17.42 -45.77 27.27
N GLU A 124 -16.40 -46.38 27.88
CA GLU A 124 -15.23 -45.64 28.35
C GLU A 124 -14.51 -44.98 27.16
N ASP A 125 -14.44 -43.65 27.17
CA ASP A 125 -13.71 -42.89 26.17
C ASP A 125 -12.19 -43.07 26.40
N LYS A 126 -11.59 -43.94 25.59
CA LYS A 126 -10.16 -44.25 25.63
C LYS A 126 -9.29 -43.01 25.46
N GLY A 127 -9.77 -41.97 24.77
CA GLY A 127 -9.05 -40.70 24.59
C GLY A 127 -9.03 -39.87 25.87
N ILE A 128 -10.15 -39.81 26.60
CA ILE A 128 -10.23 -39.13 27.91
C ILE A 128 -9.39 -39.88 28.96
N LEU A 129 -9.49 -41.21 28.99
CA LEU A 129 -8.71 -42.04 29.91
C LEU A 129 -7.20 -41.86 29.70
N LEU A 130 -6.73 -41.89 28.44
CA LEU A 130 -5.33 -41.66 28.10
C LEU A 130 -4.87 -40.25 28.49
N ALA A 131 -5.70 -39.23 28.25
CA ALA A 131 -5.39 -37.85 28.65
C ALA A 131 -5.28 -37.70 30.18
N ASN A 132 -6.16 -38.35 30.93
CA ASN A 132 -6.12 -38.37 32.40
C ASN A 132 -4.87 -39.09 32.93
N ASN A 133 -4.56 -40.27 32.40
CA ASN A 133 -3.37 -41.05 32.79
C ASN A 133 -2.07 -40.29 32.49
N ASN A 134 -2.00 -39.60 31.36
CA ASN A 134 -0.86 -38.74 31.02
C ASN A 134 -0.75 -37.55 31.98
N ARG A 135 -1.87 -36.91 32.33
CA ARG A 135 -1.90 -35.80 33.29
C ARG A 135 -1.42 -36.24 34.67
N GLU A 136 -1.85 -37.41 35.12
CA GLU A 136 -1.43 -37.98 36.39
C GLU A 136 0.08 -38.29 36.41
N ALA A 137 0.59 -38.96 35.37
CA ALA A 137 2.02 -39.25 35.25
C ALA A 137 2.91 -37.98 35.23
N ILE A 138 2.45 -36.92 34.55
CA ILE A 138 3.14 -35.62 34.55
C ILE A 138 3.14 -35.00 35.95
N ASN A 139 2.01 -35.03 36.65
CA ASN A 139 1.90 -34.46 38.00
C ASN A 139 2.75 -35.23 39.02
N GLN A 140 2.77 -36.56 38.96
CA GLN A 140 3.61 -37.40 39.83
C GLN A 140 5.12 -37.13 39.58
N SER A 141 5.52 -37.01 38.32
CA SER A 141 6.91 -36.67 37.96
C SER A 141 7.32 -35.29 38.48
N ARG A 142 6.41 -34.31 38.37
CA ARG A 142 6.63 -32.92 38.82
C ARG A 142 6.77 -32.78 40.33
N ALA A 143 5.95 -33.50 41.08
CA ALA A 143 5.97 -33.43 42.54
C ALA A 143 7.36 -33.74 43.12
N ARG A 144 8.16 -34.55 42.41
CA ARG A 144 9.50 -34.98 42.83
C ARG A 144 10.66 -34.29 42.07
N CYS A 145 10.40 -33.21 41.34
CA CYS A 145 11.44 -32.52 40.57
C CYS A 145 12.49 -31.82 41.44
N GLY A 146 12.09 -31.29 42.61
CA GLY A 146 13.04 -30.70 43.56
C GLY A 146 14.00 -31.73 44.14
N GLU A 147 13.49 -32.92 44.49
CA GLU A 147 14.32 -34.06 44.93
C GLU A 147 15.27 -34.53 43.83
N ALA A 148 14.78 -34.62 42.60
CA ALA A 148 15.57 -35.00 41.44
C ALA A 148 16.72 -34.02 41.16
N ALA A 149 16.46 -32.71 41.22
CA ALA A 149 17.51 -31.69 41.06
C ALA A 149 18.59 -31.79 42.15
N ALA A 150 18.18 -31.98 43.40
CA ALA A 150 19.13 -32.15 44.51
C ALA A 150 19.99 -33.41 44.35
N GLU A 151 19.41 -34.51 43.86
CA GLU A 151 20.13 -35.75 43.57
C GLU A 151 21.14 -35.59 42.41
N LEU A 152 20.83 -34.79 41.39
CA LEU A 152 21.79 -34.47 40.32
C LEU A 152 22.90 -33.53 40.80
N GLU A 153 22.60 -32.58 41.69
CA GLU A 153 23.60 -31.69 42.30
C GLU A 153 24.59 -32.48 43.17
N THR A 154 24.11 -33.44 43.97
CA THR A 154 25.01 -34.31 44.76
C THR A 154 25.87 -35.18 43.85
N MET A 155 25.32 -35.75 42.78
CA MET A 155 26.10 -36.52 41.79
C MET A 155 27.19 -35.67 41.11
N LEU A 156 26.87 -34.42 40.76
CA LEU A 156 27.83 -33.50 40.14
C LEU A 156 28.98 -33.15 41.10
N LEU A 157 28.72 -33.07 42.41
CA LEU A 157 29.73 -32.78 43.43
C LEU A 157 30.62 -33.99 43.77
N GLU A 158 30.04 -35.19 43.79
CA GLU A 158 30.76 -36.40 44.19
C GLU A 158 31.63 -37.01 43.07
N GLY A 159 31.35 -36.70 41.79
CA GLY A 159 32.19 -37.09 40.66
C GLY A 159 32.43 -38.60 40.53
N ARG A 160 31.43 -39.43 40.89
CA ARG A 160 31.55 -40.88 40.90
C ARG A 160 31.53 -41.46 39.48
N LYS A 161 32.21 -42.60 39.29
CA LYS A 161 32.06 -43.39 38.06
C LYS A 161 30.68 -44.04 38.05
N ILE A 162 29.95 -43.87 36.96
CA ILE A 162 28.61 -44.44 36.76
C ILE A 162 28.69 -45.50 35.68
N GLU A 163 28.21 -46.70 36.01
CA GLU A 163 28.12 -47.84 35.09
C GLU A 163 26.67 -48.05 34.67
N ALA A 164 26.45 -48.15 33.36
CA ALA A 164 25.15 -48.44 32.76
C ALA A 164 25.04 -49.93 32.41
N PRO A 165 23.87 -50.57 32.63
CA PRO A 165 23.64 -51.93 32.17
C PRO A 165 23.63 -52.00 30.64
N THR A 166 24.23 -53.05 30.09
CA THR A 166 24.30 -53.30 28.64
C THR A 166 23.17 -54.21 28.17
N VAL A 167 22.91 -54.21 26.86
CA VAL A 167 21.89 -55.09 26.24
C VAL A 167 22.15 -56.56 26.55
N GLU A 168 23.43 -56.94 26.58
CA GLU A 168 23.88 -58.32 26.80
C GLU A 168 23.41 -58.88 28.15
N MET A 169 23.38 -58.05 29.19
CA MET A 169 22.90 -58.42 30.53
C MET A 169 21.45 -58.94 30.53
N PHE A 170 20.64 -58.45 29.59
CA PHE A 170 19.22 -58.80 29.49
C PHE A 170 18.95 -59.81 28.36
N LEU A 171 19.78 -59.81 27.30
CA LEU A 171 19.58 -60.64 26.12
C LEU A 171 20.27 -62.01 26.21
N ILE A 172 21.48 -62.10 26.77
CA ILE A 172 22.24 -63.35 26.91
C ILE A 172 21.48 -64.41 27.74
N PRO A 173 20.76 -64.06 28.83
CA PRO A 173 19.91 -65.02 29.55
C PRO A 173 18.86 -65.72 28.68
N PHE A 174 18.36 -65.07 27.62
CA PHE A 174 17.46 -65.68 26.63
C PHE A 174 18.17 -66.58 25.61
N LEU A 175 19.48 -66.41 25.42
CA LEU A 175 20.28 -67.25 24.52
C LEU A 175 20.79 -68.49 25.25
N GLN A 176 21.12 -68.36 26.54
CA GLN A 176 21.53 -69.46 27.41
C GLN A 176 20.35 -70.36 27.81
N SER A 177 19.17 -69.75 28.01
CA SER A 177 17.92 -70.47 28.22
C SER A 177 17.31 -70.74 26.83
N ARG A 178 17.21 -72.00 26.38
CA ARG A 178 16.66 -72.47 25.07
C ARG A 178 15.91 -71.41 24.20
N GLU A 179 16.25 -71.30 22.91
CA GLU A 179 15.76 -70.33 21.89
C GLU A 179 14.24 -70.01 21.87
N ARG A 180 13.40 -70.86 22.47
CA ARG A 180 11.93 -70.69 22.54
C ARG A 180 11.47 -69.58 23.50
N TYR A 181 12.28 -69.13 24.46
CA TYR A 181 11.84 -68.12 25.44
C TYR A 181 11.65 -66.71 24.86
N LEU A 182 12.51 -66.30 23.92
CA LEU A 182 12.38 -65.02 23.21
C LEU A 182 11.12 -65.02 22.32
N ALA A 183 10.82 -66.15 21.66
CA ALA A 183 9.61 -66.32 20.87
C ALA A 183 8.33 -66.32 21.72
N VAL A 184 8.38 -66.86 22.95
CA VAL A 184 7.26 -66.78 23.91
C VAL A 184 7.05 -65.35 24.42
N ALA A 185 8.12 -64.60 24.67
CA ALA A 185 8.06 -63.19 25.06
C ALA A 185 7.47 -62.29 23.96
N LEU A 186 7.84 -62.55 22.70
CA LEU A 186 7.45 -61.72 21.55
C LEU A 186 6.12 -62.16 20.89
N LEU A 187 5.89 -63.47 20.69
CA LEU A 187 4.85 -63.97 19.77
C LEU A 187 3.86 -65.03 20.35
N GLY A 188 4.18 -65.78 21.41
CA GLY A 188 3.44 -67.02 21.75
C GLY A 188 2.22 -66.91 22.69
N PRO A 189 1.11 -67.67 22.47
CA PRO A 189 0.04 -67.88 23.45
C PRO A 189 0.26 -69.04 24.43
N ASP A 190 0.94 -70.15 24.10
CA ASP A 190 0.82 -71.36 24.94
C ASP A 190 2.16 -72.09 25.16
N LEU A 191 2.89 -71.77 26.24
CA LEU A 191 3.95 -72.63 26.79
C LEU A 191 4.23 -72.27 28.26
N THR A 192 4.14 -73.25 29.17
CA THR A 192 4.54 -73.11 30.58
C THR A 192 6.07 -73.20 30.68
N VAL A 193 6.70 -72.04 30.85
CA VAL A 193 8.15 -71.91 31.10
C VAL A 193 8.46 -72.35 32.53
N GLN A 194 9.26 -73.40 32.74
CA GLN A 194 9.62 -73.88 34.08
C GLN A 194 10.71 -73.01 34.76
N ASN A 195 11.75 -72.62 34.02
CA ASN A 195 12.84 -71.75 34.50
C ASN A 195 12.81 -70.42 33.74
N LEU A 196 12.67 -69.30 34.46
CA LEU A 196 12.71 -67.96 33.87
C LEU A 196 14.17 -67.52 33.65
N PRO A 197 14.49 -66.91 32.49
CA PRO A 197 15.75 -66.19 32.34
C PRO A 197 15.76 -65.00 33.31
N VAL A 198 16.88 -64.81 34.00
CA VAL A 198 17.12 -63.69 34.92
C VAL A 198 18.26 -62.86 34.34
N ALA A 199 18.19 -61.53 34.46
CA ALA A 199 19.27 -60.66 34.02
C ALA A 199 20.61 -61.08 34.64
N ASP A 200 21.65 -61.19 33.82
CA ASP A 200 22.99 -61.53 34.26
C ASP A 200 23.83 -60.26 34.41
N PHE A 201 23.84 -59.73 35.63
CA PHE A 201 24.59 -58.53 36.00
C PHE A 201 26.09 -58.78 36.25
N GLN A 202 26.59 -60.01 36.03
CA GLN A 202 28.02 -60.31 36.06
C GLN A 202 28.70 -60.01 34.73
N LEU A 203 27.92 -59.80 33.66
CA LEU A 203 28.39 -59.38 32.34
C LEU A 203 28.94 -57.94 32.36
N PRO A 204 29.78 -57.55 31.39
CA PRO A 204 30.41 -56.24 31.39
C PRO A 204 29.40 -55.09 31.26
N SER A 205 29.49 -54.14 32.19
CA SER A 205 28.76 -52.88 32.18
C SER A 205 29.45 -51.85 31.28
N ARG A 206 28.72 -50.80 30.90
CA ARG A 206 29.26 -49.68 30.11
C ARG A 206 29.49 -48.47 31.01
N SER A 207 30.75 -48.08 31.21
CA SER A 207 31.07 -46.86 31.95
C SER A 207 30.71 -45.61 31.16
N ILE A 208 30.00 -44.67 31.77
CA ILE A 208 29.74 -43.35 31.19
C ILE A 208 30.99 -42.48 31.39
N PRO A 209 31.51 -41.81 30.34
CA PRO A 209 32.64 -40.89 30.49
C PRO A 209 32.31 -39.76 31.47
N GLN A 210 33.21 -39.49 32.41
CA GLN A 210 32.98 -38.50 33.47
C GLN A 210 32.77 -37.08 32.93
N GLU A 211 33.42 -36.73 31.81
CA GLU A 211 33.27 -35.44 31.16
C GLU A 211 31.88 -35.28 30.52
N GLU A 212 31.39 -36.29 29.80
CA GLU A 212 30.05 -36.30 29.23
C GLU A 212 28.98 -36.25 30.32
N LEU A 213 29.20 -36.97 31.43
CA LEU A 213 28.32 -36.95 32.60
C LEU A 213 28.25 -35.56 33.25
N HIS A 214 29.38 -34.91 33.51
CA HIS A 214 29.37 -33.56 34.09
C HIS A 214 28.70 -32.54 33.17
N ASN A 215 28.91 -32.65 31.86
CA ASN A 215 28.31 -31.75 30.89
C ASN A 215 26.77 -31.89 30.85
N ILE A 216 26.25 -33.12 30.79
CA ILE A 216 24.80 -33.33 30.80
C ILE A 216 24.16 -32.91 32.14
N LEU A 217 24.83 -33.16 33.28
CA LEU A 217 24.34 -32.72 34.59
C LEU A 217 24.24 -31.20 34.69
N ARG A 218 25.27 -30.48 34.23
CA ARG A 218 25.25 -29.00 34.19
C ARG A 218 24.15 -28.47 33.26
N TYR A 219 23.95 -29.12 32.11
CA TYR A 219 22.88 -28.77 31.18
C TYR A 219 21.50 -28.92 31.82
N GLU A 220 21.19 -30.09 32.38
CA GLU A 220 19.89 -30.38 33.00
C GLU A 220 19.59 -29.47 34.20
N LEU A 221 20.60 -29.21 35.03
CA LEU A 221 20.49 -28.26 36.14
C LEU A 221 20.31 -26.81 35.65
N ALA A 222 20.97 -26.40 34.57
CA ALA A 222 20.76 -25.10 33.95
C ALA A 222 19.32 -24.97 33.43
N CYS A 223 18.79 -25.98 32.74
CA CYS A 223 17.40 -26.01 32.29
C CYS A 223 16.40 -25.91 33.46
N TYR A 224 16.66 -26.61 34.57
CA TYR A 224 15.83 -26.55 35.78
C TYR A 224 15.87 -25.17 36.45
N HIS A 225 17.07 -24.63 36.75
CA HIS A 225 17.22 -23.32 37.40
C HIS A 225 16.72 -22.16 36.52
N PHE A 226 16.73 -22.32 35.19
CA PHE A 226 16.14 -21.36 34.26
C PHE A 226 14.63 -21.24 34.46
N GLN A 227 13.95 -22.33 34.81
CA GLN A 227 12.51 -22.32 35.08
C GLN A 227 12.16 -21.67 36.41
N LEU A 228 13.04 -21.80 37.38
CA LEU A 228 12.94 -21.10 38.66
C LEU A 228 13.32 -19.61 38.54
N LEU A 229 13.61 -19.12 37.32
CA LEU A 229 14.07 -17.76 37.04
C LEU A 229 15.38 -17.39 37.77
N ASN A 230 16.16 -18.39 38.17
CA ASN A 230 17.43 -18.20 38.86
C ASN A 230 18.58 -18.05 37.85
N PHE A 231 18.53 -16.98 37.07
CA PHE A 231 19.47 -16.74 35.96
C PHE A 231 20.93 -16.64 36.38
N ALA A 232 21.21 -16.31 37.64
CA ALA A 232 22.57 -16.27 38.18
C ALA A 232 23.19 -17.68 38.27
N VAL A 233 22.42 -18.65 38.76
CA VAL A 233 22.85 -20.06 38.85
C VAL A 233 22.91 -20.70 37.46
N VAL A 234 21.96 -20.38 36.57
CA VAL A 234 22.00 -20.81 35.17
C VAL A 234 23.27 -20.35 34.48
N ARG A 235 23.63 -19.07 34.64
CA ARG A 235 24.84 -18.52 34.05
C ARG A 235 26.09 -19.26 34.53
N LYS A 236 26.17 -19.58 35.82
CA LYS A 236 27.29 -20.37 36.37
C LYS A 236 27.40 -21.74 35.71
N TYR A 237 26.30 -22.51 35.64
CA TYR A 237 26.32 -23.84 35.03
C TYR A 237 26.63 -23.81 33.52
N LEU A 238 26.12 -22.79 32.79
CA LEU A 238 26.40 -22.63 31.36
C LEU A 238 27.83 -22.16 31.08
N ASP A 239 28.39 -21.28 31.92
CA ASP A 239 29.78 -20.82 31.80
C ASP A 239 30.77 -21.98 32.02
N ASP A 240 30.45 -22.89 32.96
CA ASP A 240 31.24 -24.11 33.22
C ASP A 240 31.08 -25.17 32.11
N LEU A 241 29.99 -25.14 31.34
CA LEU A 241 29.66 -26.10 30.27
C LEU A 241 30.29 -25.72 28.91
N THR A 242 30.21 -24.44 28.55
CA THR A 242 30.54 -23.92 27.19
C THR A 242 31.96 -24.24 26.69
N PRO A 243 33.04 -24.17 27.50
CA PRO A 243 34.40 -24.44 27.02
C PRO A 243 34.74 -25.93 26.90
N LEU A 244 33.89 -26.83 27.42
CA LEU A 244 34.15 -28.28 27.55
C LEU A 244 33.30 -29.14 26.60
N LEU A 245 32.62 -28.53 25.62
CA LEU A 245 31.81 -29.24 24.62
C LEU A 245 32.71 -29.62 23.43
N PRO A 246 33.14 -30.88 23.28
CA PRO A 246 33.92 -31.32 22.12
C PRO A 246 33.08 -31.28 20.84
N GLU A 247 33.74 -31.07 19.69
CA GLU A 247 33.06 -30.97 18.39
C GLU A 247 32.31 -32.26 18.01
N ASN A 248 32.75 -33.45 18.49
CA ASN A 248 32.15 -34.77 18.25
C ASN A 248 32.27 -35.74 19.47
N SER A 249 31.64 -35.50 20.63
CA SER A 249 31.45 -36.55 21.65
C SER A 249 30.00 -36.99 21.73
N GLU A 250 29.62 -37.96 20.91
CA GLU A 250 28.34 -38.67 21.05
C GLU A 250 28.65 -40.14 21.30
N THR A 251 29.34 -40.45 22.42
CA THR A 251 29.61 -41.85 22.75
C THR A 251 28.39 -42.49 23.42
N PHE A 252 27.65 -41.78 24.27
CA PHE A 252 26.46 -42.30 24.96
C PHE A 252 25.22 -41.42 24.77
N ARG A 253 24.14 -41.97 24.19
CA ARG A 253 22.95 -41.17 23.79
C ARG A 253 22.25 -40.45 24.93
N LEU A 254 22.21 -41.05 26.13
CA LEU A 254 21.65 -40.41 27.33
C LEU A 254 22.37 -39.11 27.71
N CYS A 255 23.59 -38.86 27.22
CA CYS A 255 24.39 -37.68 27.55
C CYS A 255 24.39 -36.61 26.43
N VAL A 256 23.60 -36.78 25.37
CA VAL A 256 23.53 -35.82 24.25
C VAL A 256 22.83 -34.53 24.69
N ILE A 257 23.41 -33.39 24.30
CA ILE A 257 22.88 -32.05 24.56
C ILE A 257 22.42 -31.45 23.22
N ASP A 258 21.16 -31.03 23.14
CA ASP A 258 20.64 -30.30 21.98
C ASP A 258 21.31 -28.91 21.90
N ARG A 259 22.13 -28.71 20.87
CA ARG A 259 22.87 -27.45 20.68
C ARG A 259 21.96 -26.28 20.30
N ASP A 260 20.83 -26.54 19.63
CA ASP A 260 19.89 -25.49 19.25
C ASP A 260 19.13 -25.01 20.50
N GLU A 261 18.74 -25.92 21.38
CA GLU A 261 18.11 -25.61 22.67
C GLU A 261 19.10 -24.88 23.61
N LEU A 262 20.35 -25.38 23.71
CA LEU A 262 21.43 -24.74 24.46
C LEU A 262 21.71 -23.31 23.98
N ASN A 263 21.74 -23.07 22.66
CA ASN A 263 21.88 -21.73 22.09
C ASN A 263 20.74 -20.79 22.51
N GLY A 264 19.52 -21.31 22.58
CA GLY A 264 18.37 -20.56 23.11
C GLY A 264 18.60 -20.09 24.55
N TYR A 265 19.08 -20.98 25.42
CA TYR A 265 19.41 -20.64 26.81
C TYR A 265 20.55 -19.62 26.90
N LEU A 266 21.62 -19.77 26.11
CA LEU A 266 22.73 -18.82 26.05
C LEU A 266 22.27 -17.42 25.66
N ILE A 267 21.42 -17.31 24.62
CA ILE A 267 20.83 -16.03 24.21
C ILE A 267 19.99 -15.43 25.34
N ALA A 268 19.16 -16.24 26.01
CA ALA A 268 18.30 -15.79 27.10
C ALA A 268 19.09 -15.23 28.29
N VAL A 269 20.29 -15.75 28.58
CA VAL A 269 21.18 -15.23 29.63
C VAL A 269 22.20 -14.21 29.14
N GLN A 270 22.06 -13.73 27.89
CA GLN A 270 22.94 -12.74 27.23
C GLN A 270 24.38 -13.21 27.00
N ARG A 271 24.58 -14.50 26.74
CA ARG A 271 25.84 -15.08 26.29
C ARG A 271 25.85 -15.26 24.76
N PRO A 272 27.02 -15.17 24.11
CA PRO A 272 27.10 -15.40 22.67
C PRO A 272 26.71 -16.86 22.35
N PRO A 273 25.90 -17.10 21.30
CA PRO A 273 25.58 -18.46 20.88
C PRO A 273 26.83 -19.16 20.35
N LEU A 274 26.84 -20.49 20.43
CA LEU A 274 27.88 -21.34 19.86
C LEU A 274 27.93 -21.16 18.32
N PRO A 275 29.11 -21.22 17.70
CA PRO A 275 29.25 -21.04 16.25
C PRO A 275 28.59 -22.19 15.47
N GLY A 276 27.40 -21.95 14.92
CA GLY A 276 26.68 -22.91 14.09
C GLY A 276 25.30 -22.40 13.65
N ARG A 277 25.07 -22.38 12.33
CA ARG A 277 23.88 -21.93 11.57
C ARG A 277 23.31 -20.52 11.83
N PRO A 278 23.14 -19.68 10.78
CA PRO A 278 22.56 -18.34 10.92
C PRO A 278 21.04 -18.41 11.15
N GLN A 279 20.56 -17.85 12.27
CA GLN A 279 19.14 -17.58 12.48
C GLN A 279 18.75 -16.16 12.02
N HIS A 280 17.57 -16.10 11.42
CA HIS A 280 16.72 -14.98 10.99
C HIS A 280 17.28 -13.54 11.05
N THR A 281 17.32 -12.90 9.88
CA THR A 281 17.64 -11.48 9.67
C THR A 281 16.70 -10.56 10.44
N ARG A 282 17.27 -9.70 11.30
CA ARG A 282 16.58 -8.66 12.09
C ARG A 282 15.90 -7.60 11.21
N PRO A 283 14.86 -6.88 11.72
CA PRO A 283 14.13 -5.81 11.02
C PRO A 283 14.92 -4.50 10.79
N ALA A 284 16.22 -4.45 11.06
CA ALA A 284 17.00 -3.22 11.20
C ALA A 284 17.81 -2.82 9.94
N ILE A 285 17.28 -3.02 8.72
CA ILE A 285 18.02 -2.75 7.47
C ILE A 285 17.77 -1.31 6.93
N HIS A 286 17.21 -0.41 7.74
CA HIS A 286 16.94 0.97 7.28
C HIS A 286 18.08 1.97 7.52
N GLU A 287 19.05 1.69 8.42
CA GLU A 287 20.20 2.57 8.67
C GLU A 287 21.37 2.35 7.69
N GLY A 288 21.99 3.43 7.20
CA GLY A 288 23.08 3.39 6.21
C GLY A 288 24.29 2.54 6.61
N ALA A 289 24.72 2.61 7.89
CA ALA A 289 25.83 1.79 8.39
C ALA A 289 25.46 0.29 8.50
N SER A 290 24.21 0.01 8.87
CA SER A 290 23.66 -1.35 9.00
C SER A 290 23.49 -2.03 7.63
N LYS A 291 23.11 -1.27 6.60
CA LYS A 291 23.07 -1.73 5.20
C LYS A 291 24.46 -2.15 4.68
N ILE A 292 25.51 -1.35 4.94
CA ILE A 292 26.88 -1.67 4.53
C ILE A 292 27.40 -2.94 5.24
N ARG A 293 27.18 -3.07 6.55
CA ARG A 293 27.59 -4.27 7.31
C ARG A 293 26.85 -5.52 6.85
N PHE A 294 25.56 -5.41 6.59
CA PHE A 294 24.73 -6.50 6.08
C PHE A 294 25.23 -7.01 4.72
N VAL A 295 25.51 -6.09 3.79
CA VAL A 295 26.03 -6.44 2.45
C VAL A 295 27.42 -7.05 2.54
N GLN A 296 28.29 -6.53 3.40
CA GLN A 296 29.61 -7.12 3.64
C GLN A 296 29.53 -8.52 4.26
N ALA A 297 28.55 -8.79 5.13
CA ALA A 297 28.33 -10.10 5.72
C ALA A 297 27.82 -11.11 4.66
N ILE A 298 26.87 -10.70 3.81
CA ILE A 298 26.37 -11.54 2.72
C ILE A 298 27.46 -11.84 1.69
N ALA A 299 28.29 -10.85 1.32
CA ALA A 299 29.40 -11.06 0.38
C ALA A 299 30.38 -12.14 0.87
N ARG A 300 30.74 -12.12 2.17
CA ARG A 300 31.58 -13.18 2.80
C ARG A 300 30.87 -14.53 2.86
N LEU A 301 29.55 -14.55 2.98
CA LEU A 301 28.76 -15.78 3.04
C LEU A 301 28.69 -16.46 1.66
N ILE A 302 28.53 -15.68 0.58
CA ILE A 302 28.44 -16.18 -0.81
C ILE A 302 29.73 -16.90 -1.24
N GLU A 303 30.90 -16.44 -0.79
CA GLU A 303 32.19 -17.11 -1.03
C GLU A 303 32.26 -18.49 -0.36
N ARG A 304 31.55 -18.70 0.76
CA ARG A 304 31.58 -19.95 1.56
C ARG A 304 30.49 -20.95 1.17
N ILE A 305 29.45 -20.53 0.46
CA ILE A 305 28.36 -21.41 0.02
C ILE A 305 28.83 -22.22 -1.20
N ARG A 306 28.99 -23.54 -1.01
CA ARG A 306 29.33 -24.50 -2.08
C ARG A 306 28.11 -24.97 -2.87
N ASP A 307 26.91 -24.85 -2.31
CA ASP A 307 25.66 -25.27 -2.95
C ASP A 307 25.17 -24.23 -4.00
N PRO A 308 25.04 -24.61 -5.28
CA PRO A 308 24.60 -23.72 -6.35
C PRO A 308 23.16 -23.20 -6.16
N ILE A 309 22.27 -23.99 -5.54
CA ILE A 309 20.87 -23.60 -5.34
C ILE A 309 20.78 -22.50 -4.28
N ALA A 310 21.41 -22.71 -3.11
CA ALA A 310 21.51 -21.70 -2.07
C ALA A 310 22.17 -20.41 -2.56
N ARG A 311 23.21 -20.51 -3.40
CA ARG A 311 23.85 -19.33 -4.02
C ARG A 311 22.89 -18.55 -4.92
N THR A 312 22.02 -19.24 -5.65
CA THR A 312 21.00 -18.63 -6.51
C THR A 312 19.91 -17.93 -5.70
N SER A 313 19.46 -18.54 -4.60
CA SER A 313 18.48 -17.93 -3.69
C SER A 313 19.01 -16.66 -3.01
N VAL A 314 20.28 -16.65 -2.60
CA VAL A 314 20.92 -15.45 -2.03
C VAL A 314 21.06 -14.35 -3.09
N ARG A 315 21.36 -14.70 -4.35
CA ARG A 315 21.35 -13.74 -5.47
C ARG A 315 19.96 -13.14 -5.69
N ALA A 316 18.90 -13.95 -5.71
CA ALA A 316 17.52 -13.49 -5.85
C ALA A 316 17.09 -12.54 -4.71
N LEU A 317 17.51 -12.83 -3.48
CA LEU A 317 17.25 -11.96 -2.33
C LEU A 317 17.95 -10.59 -2.50
N LEU A 318 19.20 -10.58 -2.98
CA LEU A 318 19.91 -9.33 -3.26
C LEU A 318 19.21 -8.50 -4.35
N TYR A 319 18.70 -9.13 -5.41
CA TYR A 319 17.90 -8.45 -6.44
C TYR A 319 16.63 -7.80 -5.87
N LEU A 320 15.91 -8.53 -5.01
CA LEU A 320 14.69 -8.01 -4.38
C LEU A 320 14.99 -6.80 -3.48
N ILE A 321 16.08 -6.87 -2.71
CA ILE A 321 16.49 -5.78 -1.81
C ILE A 321 16.95 -4.55 -2.61
N SER A 322 17.70 -4.74 -3.71
CA SER A 322 18.11 -3.61 -4.57
C SER A 322 16.94 -2.91 -5.25
N ALA A 323 15.85 -3.64 -5.55
CA ALA A 323 14.66 -3.08 -6.18
C ALA A 323 13.71 -2.37 -5.19
N THR A 324 13.76 -2.74 -3.90
CA THR A 324 12.80 -2.26 -2.89
C THR A 324 13.36 -1.16 -1.99
N VAL A 325 14.69 -0.97 -1.94
CA VAL A 325 15.33 0.03 -1.07
C VAL A 325 15.85 1.21 -1.91
N PRO A 326 15.32 2.44 -1.74
CA PRO A 326 15.84 3.61 -2.44
C PRO A 326 17.30 3.90 -2.05
N ASN A 327 18.10 4.38 -3.01
CA ASN A 327 19.53 4.69 -2.88
C ASN A 327 20.47 3.49 -2.58
N PHE A 328 20.12 2.29 -3.04
CA PHE A 328 20.98 1.10 -2.91
C PHE A 328 22.24 1.11 -3.81
N GLN A 329 22.37 2.08 -4.72
CA GLN A 329 23.47 2.19 -5.70
C GLN A 329 24.84 2.51 -5.07
N ASP A 330 24.87 3.17 -3.92
CA ASP A 330 26.13 3.42 -3.20
C ASP A 330 26.75 2.12 -2.64
N ILE A 331 25.93 1.10 -2.44
CA ILE A 331 26.32 -0.23 -1.97
C ILE A 331 26.80 -1.11 -3.12
N GLU A 332 26.26 -0.91 -4.33
CA GLU A 332 26.69 -1.59 -5.56
C GLU A 332 28.18 -1.29 -5.84
N ARG A 333 28.64 -0.06 -5.58
CA ARG A 333 30.07 0.31 -5.65
C ARG A 333 30.95 -0.47 -4.67
N VAL A 334 30.41 -0.91 -3.52
CA VAL A 334 31.12 -1.74 -2.53
C VAL A 334 31.15 -3.22 -2.97
N LEU A 335 30.09 -3.70 -3.63
CA LEU A 335 30.00 -5.04 -4.19
C LEU A 335 30.93 -5.23 -5.40
N VAL A 336 31.00 -4.24 -6.29
CA VAL A 336 31.89 -4.25 -7.47
C VAL A 336 33.37 -4.25 -7.08
N LYS A 337 33.75 -3.56 -6.00
CA LYS A 337 35.14 -3.53 -5.50
C LYS A 337 35.65 -4.87 -4.96
N LYS A 338 34.79 -5.88 -4.73
CA LYS A 338 35.17 -7.18 -4.15
C LYS A 338 35.10 -8.38 -5.11
N ALA A 339 35.06 -8.15 -6.42
CA ALA A 339 35.24 -9.17 -7.45
C ALA A 339 34.28 -10.38 -7.35
N LEU A 340 32.99 -10.14 -7.07
CA LEU A 340 31.95 -11.09 -7.45
C LEU A 340 31.78 -11.03 -8.99
N PRO A 341 31.83 -12.16 -9.73
CA PRO A 341 31.80 -12.14 -11.18
C PRO A 341 30.58 -11.37 -11.70
N VAL A 342 30.88 -10.48 -12.66
CA VAL A 342 29.98 -9.52 -13.29
C VAL A 342 29.00 -10.23 -14.22
N GLU A 343 28.06 -10.98 -13.63
CA GLU A 343 26.78 -11.33 -14.26
C GLU A 343 25.65 -10.45 -13.72
N PHE A 344 25.98 -9.49 -12.86
CA PHE A 344 25.07 -8.48 -12.28
C PHE A 344 24.60 -7.41 -13.29
N ALA A 345 25.07 -7.44 -14.53
CA ALA A 345 24.77 -6.42 -15.56
C ALA A 345 23.51 -6.69 -16.40
N VAL A 346 22.55 -7.49 -15.91
CA VAL A 346 21.26 -7.70 -16.61
C VAL A 346 20.12 -7.12 -15.77
N ARG A 347 20.06 -5.78 -15.78
CA ARG A 347 18.86 -4.92 -15.87
C ARG A 347 19.26 -3.46 -15.63
N GLN A 348 19.94 -2.86 -16.62
CA GLN A 348 19.86 -1.41 -16.85
C GLN A 348 18.47 -1.04 -17.42
N ALA A 349 17.41 -1.35 -16.69
CA ALA A 349 16.06 -0.89 -16.94
C ALA A 349 15.40 -0.86 -15.56
N ILE A 350 15.14 0.27 -14.90
CA ILE A 350 14.83 1.62 -15.36
C ILE A 350 15.45 2.56 -14.32
N HIS A 351 16.54 3.23 -14.66
CA HIS A 351 16.77 4.55 -14.09
C HIS A 351 15.83 5.51 -14.84
N PRO A 352 15.05 6.37 -14.17
CA PRO A 352 14.97 7.74 -14.64
C PRO A 352 16.39 8.27 -14.41
N SER A 353 17.24 8.12 -15.42
CA SER A 353 18.53 8.79 -15.44
C SER A 353 18.27 10.25 -15.08
N SER A 354 19.18 10.81 -14.26
CA SER A 354 19.54 12.22 -14.31
C SER A 354 19.08 12.82 -15.63
N SER A 355 18.24 13.86 -15.53
CA SER A 355 17.72 14.67 -16.64
C SER A 355 18.58 14.43 -17.87
N PRO A 356 18.08 13.83 -18.96
CA PRO A 356 18.92 13.65 -20.13
C PRO A 356 19.50 15.03 -20.41
N GLU A 357 20.83 15.17 -20.29
CA GLU A 357 21.48 16.29 -20.91
C GLU A 357 21.04 16.14 -22.35
N ILE A 358 20.12 17.01 -22.78
CA ILE A 358 19.74 17.11 -24.17
C ILE A 358 21.10 17.26 -24.85
N PRO A 359 21.56 16.28 -25.64
CA PRO A 359 22.81 16.45 -26.34
C PRO A 359 22.62 17.72 -27.12
N ALA A 360 23.43 18.75 -26.84
CA ALA A 360 23.43 19.99 -27.61
C ALA A 360 23.45 19.53 -29.07
N SER A 361 22.37 19.81 -29.80
CA SER A 361 22.04 19.09 -31.01
C SER A 361 23.27 18.98 -31.90
N ALA A 362 23.90 17.80 -31.93
CA ALA A 362 24.94 17.46 -32.87
C ALA A 362 24.28 17.14 -34.22
N VAL A 363 23.37 18.01 -34.64
CA VAL A 363 22.90 18.07 -36.00
C VAL A 363 23.81 19.11 -36.64
N ASP A 364 24.82 18.61 -37.36
CA ASP A 364 25.58 19.27 -38.43
C ASP A 364 24.65 19.77 -39.58
N GLY A 365 23.47 20.29 -39.23
CA GLY A 365 22.56 21.00 -40.11
C GLY A 365 22.67 22.52 -39.96
N SER A 366 23.33 23.01 -38.89
CA SER A 366 23.72 24.41 -38.81
C SER A 366 24.72 24.76 -39.91
N ALA A 367 25.71 23.91 -40.19
CA ALA A 367 26.75 24.16 -41.19
C ALA A 367 26.22 24.32 -42.64
N LEU A 368 25.01 23.84 -42.96
CA LEU A 368 24.41 24.00 -44.29
C LEU A 368 23.73 25.35 -44.51
N TYR A 369 23.50 26.14 -43.44
CA TYR A 369 22.86 27.45 -43.54
C TYR A 369 23.56 28.56 -42.72
N THR A 370 24.41 28.25 -41.75
CA THR A 370 25.13 29.24 -40.94
C THR A 370 26.45 29.60 -41.58
N VAL A 371 26.51 30.71 -42.30
CA VAL A 371 27.79 31.40 -42.50
C VAL A 371 28.13 32.08 -41.17
N PRO A 372 29.24 31.71 -40.48
CA PRO A 372 29.69 32.42 -39.30
C PRO A 372 29.90 33.89 -39.66
N GLY A 373 29.17 34.79 -39.01
CA GLY A 373 29.22 36.22 -39.31
C GLY A 373 28.13 36.74 -40.25
N ASP A 374 27.15 35.92 -40.66
CA ASP A 374 25.94 36.44 -41.31
C ASP A 374 25.15 37.31 -40.29
N PRO A 375 24.96 38.62 -40.58
CA PRO A 375 24.22 39.51 -39.72
C PRO A 375 22.76 39.05 -39.53
N PHE A 376 22.15 38.42 -40.53
CA PHE A 376 20.77 37.97 -40.46
C PHE A 376 20.60 36.77 -39.51
N TRP A 377 21.53 35.80 -39.55
CA TRP A 377 21.54 34.69 -38.58
C TRP A 377 21.81 35.15 -37.16
N THR A 378 22.75 36.09 -37.00
CA THR A 378 23.06 36.70 -35.70
C THR A 378 21.82 37.37 -35.11
N MET A 379 21.03 38.06 -35.95
CA MET A 379 19.75 38.63 -35.55
C MET A 379 18.74 37.57 -35.08
N LEU A 380 18.67 36.41 -35.73
CA LEU A 380 17.75 35.33 -35.38
C LEU A 380 18.12 34.59 -34.09
N THR A 381 19.40 34.35 -33.84
CA THR A 381 19.85 33.47 -32.75
C THR A 381 20.37 34.19 -31.50
N SER A 382 20.92 35.40 -31.64
CA SER A 382 21.52 36.12 -30.51
C SER A 382 20.48 36.82 -29.63
N PHE A 383 20.84 36.96 -28.35
CA PHE A 383 20.17 37.78 -27.33
C PHE A 383 21.15 38.80 -26.71
N ASP A 384 22.31 39.03 -27.32
CA ASP A 384 23.22 40.10 -26.91
C ASP A 384 22.90 41.39 -27.70
N VAL A 385 22.58 42.47 -26.98
CA VAL A 385 22.25 43.77 -27.57
C VAL A 385 23.41 44.32 -28.41
N ALA A 386 24.66 44.08 -28.00
CA ALA A 386 25.83 44.56 -28.73
C ALA A 386 26.01 43.81 -30.06
N GLU A 387 25.80 42.50 -30.07
CA GLU A 387 25.82 41.69 -31.30
C GLU A 387 24.66 42.03 -32.23
N LEU A 388 23.45 42.21 -31.69
CA LEU A 388 22.27 42.60 -32.46
C LEU A 388 22.43 43.99 -33.09
N SER A 389 22.97 44.96 -32.34
CA SER A 389 23.27 46.31 -32.84
C SER A 389 24.29 46.27 -33.98
N ARG A 390 25.36 45.48 -33.82
CA ARG A 390 26.39 45.28 -34.86
C ARG A 390 25.79 44.61 -36.11
N ALA A 391 25.00 43.57 -35.95
CA ALA A 391 24.35 42.86 -37.04
C ALA A 391 23.38 43.76 -37.82
N ILE A 392 22.53 44.52 -37.13
CA ILE A 392 21.57 45.44 -37.76
C ILE A 392 22.28 46.59 -38.49
N SER A 393 23.43 47.05 -37.98
CA SER A 393 24.22 48.09 -38.65
C SER A 393 24.79 47.65 -40.00
N GLN A 394 25.08 46.35 -40.15
CA GLN A 394 25.61 45.71 -41.36
C GLN A 394 24.52 45.38 -42.39
N LEU A 395 23.24 45.38 -42.00
CA LEU A 395 22.11 45.17 -42.89
C LEU A 395 21.60 46.51 -43.43
N GLU A 396 21.94 46.83 -44.69
CA GLU A 396 21.53 48.11 -45.32
C GLU A 396 20.01 48.22 -45.55
N ALA A 397 19.35 47.11 -45.87
CA ALA A 397 17.89 47.00 -45.94
C ALA A 397 17.44 45.55 -45.70
N PHE A 398 16.67 45.30 -44.64
CA PHE A 398 16.06 43.99 -44.38
C PHE A 398 14.63 44.15 -43.88
N HIS A 399 13.79 43.17 -44.21
CA HIS A 399 12.48 43.02 -43.60
C HIS A 399 12.60 42.19 -42.33
N LEU A 400 11.91 42.63 -41.27
CA LEU A 400 11.80 41.84 -40.05
C LEU A 400 11.20 40.46 -40.39
N PRO A 401 11.80 39.36 -39.89
CA PRO A 401 11.27 38.02 -40.11
C PRO A 401 9.81 37.94 -39.65
N TYR A 402 8.97 37.20 -40.38
CA TYR A 402 7.56 36.98 -39.99
C TYR A 402 7.41 36.33 -38.59
N LEU A 403 8.46 35.66 -38.13
CA LEU A 403 8.54 35.04 -36.81
C LEU A 403 8.65 36.08 -35.67
N PHE A 404 9.10 37.30 -35.97
CA PHE A 404 9.25 38.37 -34.99
C PHE A 404 7.91 39.07 -34.83
N LYS A 405 7.24 38.76 -33.72
CA LYS A 405 5.97 39.40 -33.35
C LYS A 405 6.24 40.69 -32.61
N TYR A 406 5.64 41.77 -33.08
CA TYR A 406 5.58 43.05 -32.38
C TYR A 406 4.22 43.72 -32.65
N PRO A 407 3.76 44.63 -31.77
CA PRO A 407 2.43 45.22 -31.85
C PRO A 407 2.25 46.10 -33.10
N GLU A 408 1.12 45.95 -33.80
CA GLU A 408 0.83 46.71 -35.02
C GLU A 408 0.87 48.23 -34.80
N ILE A 409 0.44 48.69 -33.62
CA ILE A 409 0.42 50.10 -33.18
C ILE A 409 1.82 50.72 -33.25
N LEU A 410 2.86 49.93 -33.05
CA LEU A 410 4.24 50.39 -33.10
C LEU A 410 4.86 50.27 -34.49
N THR A 411 4.19 49.66 -35.47
CA THR A 411 4.75 49.40 -36.81
C THR A 411 5.12 50.69 -37.54
N GLU A 412 4.26 51.70 -37.56
CA GLU A 412 4.54 52.96 -38.25
C GLU A 412 5.69 53.75 -37.59
N VAL A 413 5.80 53.67 -36.25
CA VAL A 413 6.83 54.34 -35.45
C VAL A 413 8.17 53.61 -35.57
N LEU A 414 8.15 52.28 -35.54
CA LEU A 414 9.34 51.42 -35.57
C LEU A 414 9.95 51.26 -36.97
N MET A 415 9.21 51.56 -38.04
CA MET A 415 9.70 51.44 -39.42
C MET A 415 10.46 52.68 -39.92
N GLN A 416 10.50 53.78 -39.16
CA GLN A 416 11.20 55.01 -39.55
C GLN A 416 12.67 55.02 -39.08
N GLY A 417 13.61 54.54 -39.90
CA GLY A 417 15.06 54.67 -39.67
C GLY A 417 15.75 53.50 -38.95
N LYS A 418 17.10 53.46 -39.02
CA LYS A 418 17.92 52.32 -38.54
C LYS A 418 17.82 52.06 -37.02
N GLN A 419 17.75 53.10 -36.19
CA GLN A 419 17.60 52.92 -34.73
C GLN A 419 16.23 52.33 -34.34
N ASN A 420 15.18 52.62 -35.10
CA ASN A 420 13.84 52.11 -34.83
C ASN A 420 13.68 50.63 -35.20
N ARG A 421 14.48 50.11 -36.15
CA ARG A 421 14.57 48.67 -36.47
C ARG A 421 15.24 47.85 -35.37
N LEU A 422 16.28 48.38 -34.72
CA LEU A 422 16.89 47.74 -33.55
C LEU A 422 15.85 47.60 -32.43
N ASN A 423 15.04 48.63 -32.20
CA ASN A 423 13.99 48.61 -31.17
C ASN A 423 12.93 47.53 -31.47
N ALA A 424 12.52 47.39 -32.73
CA ALA A 424 11.61 46.33 -33.15
C ALA A 424 12.18 44.92 -32.90
N VAL A 425 13.46 44.71 -33.21
CA VAL A 425 14.15 43.44 -32.94
C VAL A 425 14.23 43.16 -31.44
N LEU A 426 14.61 44.15 -30.64
CA LEU A 426 14.70 44.00 -29.17
C LEU A 426 13.34 43.67 -28.55
N LEU A 427 12.25 44.31 -29.01
CA LEU A 427 10.89 43.99 -28.58
C LEU A 427 10.46 42.59 -29.00
N ALA A 428 10.75 42.19 -30.24
CA ALA A 428 10.45 40.84 -30.71
C ALA A 428 11.22 39.76 -29.93
N LYS A 429 12.46 40.06 -29.50
CA LYS A 429 13.25 39.17 -28.63
C LYS A 429 12.68 39.08 -27.22
N LEU A 430 12.16 40.18 -26.67
CA LEU A 430 11.42 40.15 -25.41
C LEU A 430 10.14 39.31 -25.53
N GLU A 431 9.37 39.46 -26.61
CA GLU A 431 8.17 38.64 -26.86
C GLU A 431 8.54 37.17 -27.07
N GLN A 432 9.67 36.89 -27.74
CA GLN A 432 10.20 35.54 -27.91
C GLN A 432 10.59 34.92 -26.55
N LEU A 433 11.33 35.64 -25.70
CA LEU A 433 11.69 35.18 -24.36
C LEU A 433 10.44 34.96 -23.47
N ALA A 434 9.44 35.83 -23.59
CA ALA A 434 8.15 35.67 -22.91
C ALA A 434 7.41 34.42 -23.41
N SER A 435 7.39 34.17 -24.72
CA SER A 435 6.76 32.99 -25.32
C SER A 435 7.45 31.68 -24.92
N ILE A 436 8.78 31.70 -24.76
CA ILE A 436 9.60 30.56 -24.32
C ILE A 436 9.58 30.42 -22.78
N LYS A 437 8.99 31.39 -22.05
CA LYS A 437 8.83 31.40 -20.59
C LYS A 437 10.15 31.47 -19.81
N ASN A 438 11.18 32.10 -20.38
CA ASN A 438 12.47 32.27 -19.74
C ASN A 438 12.57 33.64 -19.05
N LEU A 439 11.97 33.76 -17.86
CA LEU A 439 11.86 35.05 -17.17
C LEU A 439 13.18 35.64 -16.65
N SER A 440 14.14 34.80 -16.24
CA SER A 440 15.44 35.27 -15.77
C SER A 440 16.20 35.96 -16.90
N LYS A 441 16.29 35.34 -18.07
CA LYS A 441 16.87 36.01 -19.25
C LYS A 441 16.02 37.17 -19.72
N TRP A 442 14.70 37.09 -19.59
CA TRP A 442 13.79 38.17 -19.97
C TRP A 442 14.02 39.43 -19.13
N SER A 443 14.17 39.32 -17.81
CA SER A 443 14.40 40.47 -16.92
C SER A 443 15.79 41.09 -17.12
N GLU A 444 16.82 40.25 -17.25
CA GLU A 444 18.17 40.70 -17.62
C GLU A 444 18.16 41.44 -18.96
N PHE A 445 17.50 40.87 -19.96
CA PHE A 445 17.42 41.45 -21.30
C PHE A 445 16.57 42.73 -21.31
N LEU A 446 15.47 42.82 -20.55
CA LEU A 446 14.66 44.04 -20.43
C LEU A 446 15.50 45.21 -19.92
N ASN A 447 16.29 45.00 -18.85
CA ASN A 447 17.15 46.04 -18.30
C ASN A 447 18.16 46.55 -19.34
N LEU A 448 18.69 45.64 -20.16
CA LEU A 448 19.57 45.97 -21.28
C LEU A 448 18.85 46.72 -22.40
N VAL A 449 17.60 46.35 -22.72
CA VAL A 449 16.78 47.07 -23.72
C VAL A 449 16.46 48.49 -23.26
N VAL A 450 16.05 48.67 -22.00
CA VAL A 450 15.71 49.99 -21.43
C VAL A 450 16.92 50.92 -21.37
N THR A 451 18.11 50.39 -21.04
CA THR A 451 19.35 51.19 -20.98
C THR A 451 19.93 51.55 -22.34
N ASN A 452 19.85 50.64 -23.33
CA ASN A 452 20.47 50.86 -24.65
C ASN A 452 19.61 51.65 -25.63
N THR A 453 18.40 52.07 -25.24
CA THR A 453 17.46 52.70 -26.15
C THR A 453 17.01 54.08 -25.65
N PRO A 454 17.80 55.15 -25.84
CA PRO A 454 17.46 56.51 -25.38
C PRO A 454 16.20 57.10 -26.05
N VAL A 455 15.82 56.58 -27.23
CA VAL A 455 14.53 56.91 -27.89
C VAL A 455 13.33 56.37 -27.08
N LEU A 456 13.51 55.32 -26.26
CA LEU A 456 12.49 54.87 -25.29
C LEU A 456 12.32 55.85 -24.13
N GLN A 457 13.33 56.67 -23.82
CA GLN A 457 13.29 57.66 -22.74
C GLN A 457 12.65 58.98 -23.14
N GLN A 458 12.75 59.39 -24.43
CA GLN A 458 12.33 60.75 -24.85
C GLN A 458 10.95 60.85 -25.50
N ARG A 459 10.31 59.75 -25.93
CA ARG A 459 8.88 59.65 -26.29
C ARG A 459 8.54 58.16 -26.46
N ASN A 460 7.90 57.43 -25.53
CA ASN A 460 7.49 56.02 -25.79
C ASN A 460 6.64 55.31 -24.70
N ASP A 461 5.57 55.92 -24.16
CA ASP A 461 4.65 55.22 -23.24
C ASP A 461 4.08 53.92 -23.85
N ALA A 462 3.85 53.89 -25.17
CA ALA A 462 3.38 52.72 -25.91
C ALA A 462 4.37 51.53 -25.89
N THR A 463 5.67 51.79 -25.95
CA THR A 463 6.69 50.73 -26.00
C THR A 463 6.94 50.13 -24.61
N ILE A 464 6.91 50.97 -23.58
CA ILE A 464 6.97 50.53 -22.18
C ILE A 464 5.72 49.71 -21.85
N GLN A 465 4.54 50.16 -22.30
CA GLN A 465 3.29 49.43 -22.13
C GLN A 465 3.34 48.03 -22.76
N GLU A 466 3.94 47.88 -23.93
CA GLU A 466 4.04 46.60 -24.64
C GLU A 466 5.09 45.67 -24.01
N ALA A 467 6.22 46.20 -23.54
CA ALA A 467 7.18 45.43 -22.75
C ALA A 467 6.54 44.91 -21.44
N VAL A 468 5.78 45.76 -20.74
CA VAL A 468 5.05 45.37 -19.52
C VAL A 468 3.91 44.39 -19.86
N LEU A 469 3.25 44.51 -21.01
CA LEU A 469 2.26 43.52 -21.49
C LEU A 469 2.89 42.14 -21.66
N ALA A 470 4.03 42.05 -22.36
CA ALA A 470 4.75 40.80 -22.56
C ALA A 470 5.13 40.14 -21.23
N GLN A 471 5.66 40.93 -20.28
CA GLN A 471 5.97 40.48 -18.92
C GLN A 471 4.72 39.98 -18.19
N THR A 472 3.63 40.75 -18.26
CA THR A 472 2.35 40.42 -17.61
C THR A 472 1.79 39.11 -18.16
N ARG A 473 1.87 38.86 -19.47
CA ARG A 473 1.48 37.58 -20.08
C ARG A 473 2.32 36.42 -19.56
N SER A 474 3.64 36.61 -19.48
CA SER A 474 4.55 35.57 -18.97
C SER A 474 4.29 35.26 -17.50
N LEU A 475 4.09 36.29 -16.67
CA LEU A 475 3.75 36.11 -15.24
C LEU A 475 2.37 35.46 -15.07
N ASN A 476 1.35 35.90 -15.82
CA ASN A 476 0.04 35.25 -15.84
C ASN A 476 0.10 33.79 -16.32
N TYR A 477 1.05 33.44 -17.18
CA TYR A 477 1.30 32.05 -17.57
C TYR A 477 1.98 31.26 -16.44
N GLN A 478 2.95 31.84 -15.73
CA GLN A 478 3.58 31.14 -14.61
C GLN A 478 2.62 30.90 -13.46
N LEU A 479 1.73 31.86 -13.19
CA LEU A 479 0.59 31.69 -12.29
C LEU A 479 -0.38 30.58 -12.75
N GLN A 480 -0.32 30.10 -14.01
CA GLN A 480 -1.07 28.93 -14.48
C GLN A 480 -0.40 27.60 -14.16
N THR A 481 0.91 27.59 -13.91
CA THR A 481 1.67 26.35 -13.73
C THR A 481 1.98 26.14 -12.26
N SER A 482 1.37 25.11 -11.65
CA SER A 482 1.47 24.74 -10.23
C SER A 482 2.89 24.52 -9.68
N HIS A 483 3.90 24.40 -10.55
CA HIS A 483 5.29 24.10 -10.17
C HIS A 483 6.26 25.28 -10.30
N CYS A 484 5.80 26.46 -10.71
CA CYS A 484 6.67 27.63 -10.89
C CYS A 484 6.44 28.63 -9.75
N ALA A 485 7.28 28.58 -8.71
CA ALA A 485 7.28 29.60 -7.67
C ALA A 485 7.85 30.90 -8.26
N VAL A 486 6.99 31.90 -8.42
CA VAL A 486 7.42 33.26 -8.80
C VAL A 486 7.85 33.99 -7.53
N ASP A 487 9.04 34.58 -7.56
CA ASP A 487 9.56 35.37 -6.45
C ASP A 487 8.66 36.59 -6.15
N GLU A 488 8.31 36.76 -4.87
CA GLU A 488 7.42 37.82 -4.38
C GLU A 488 7.97 39.22 -4.68
N VAL A 489 9.30 39.38 -4.68
CA VAL A 489 9.96 40.65 -5.02
C VAL A 489 9.69 41.03 -6.48
N THR A 490 9.78 40.05 -7.38
CA THR A 490 9.52 40.25 -8.82
C THR A 490 8.06 40.61 -9.06
N VAL A 491 7.13 39.95 -8.36
CA VAL A 491 5.69 40.24 -8.43
C VAL A 491 5.40 41.66 -7.94
N ASN A 492 5.91 42.04 -6.77
CA ASN A 492 5.69 43.37 -6.19
C ASN A 492 6.28 44.49 -7.06
N HIS A 493 7.46 44.28 -7.63
CA HIS A 493 8.05 45.22 -8.59
C HIS A 493 7.16 45.41 -9.83
N HIS A 494 6.67 44.30 -10.39
CA HIS A 494 5.80 44.33 -11.57
C HIS A 494 4.44 44.99 -11.30
N VAL A 495 3.84 44.72 -10.13
CA VAL A 495 2.62 45.40 -9.67
C VAL A 495 2.82 46.92 -9.66
N ASN A 496 3.94 47.41 -9.13
CA ASN A 496 4.23 48.84 -9.07
C ASN A 496 4.38 49.46 -10.47
N LEU A 497 5.02 48.76 -11.41
CA LEU A 497 5.13 49.20 -12.81
C LEU A 497 3.75 49.31 -13.48
N ILE A 498 2.89 48.30 -13.31
CA ILE A 498 1.51 48.31 -13.81
C ILE A 498 0.74 49.50 -13.22
N LYS A 499 0.79 49.70 -11.88
CA LYS A 499 0.11 50.82 -11.21
C LYS A 499 0.57 52.18 -11.75
N GLN A 500 1.88 52.36 -11.95
CA GLN A 500 2.43 53.60 -12.50
C GLN A 500 1.95 53.87 -13.93
N LEU A 501 1.92 52.84 -14.79
CA LEU A 501 1.44 52.96 -16.16
C LEU A 501 -0.06 53.25 -16.23
N LEU A 502 -0.86 52.60 -15.39
CA LEU A 502 -2.31 52.82 -15.35
C LEU A 502 -2.67 54.22 -14.82
N ARG A 503 -1.83 54.83 -13.98
CA ARG A 503 -1.99 56.22 -13.51
C ARG A 503 -1.56 57.27 -14.54
N LYS A 504 -0.66 56.93 -15.47
CA LYS A 504 -0.19 57.84 -16.52
C LYS A 504 -1.19 57.86 -17.68
N SER A 505 -1.87 58.99 -17.85
CA SER A 505 -3.01 59.17 -18.76
C SER A 505 -2.65 59.58 -20.21
N SER A 506 -1.37 59.58 -20.59
CA SER A 506 -0.88 60.17 -21.85
C SER A 506 -1.15 59.35 -23.11
N LEU A 507 -1.39 58.03 -23.01
CA LEU A 507 -1.83 57.19 -24.12
C LEU A 507 -3.02 56.30 -23.70
N PRO A 508 -4.05 56.13 -24.55
CA PRO A 508 -5.11 55.18 -24.28
C PRO A 508 -4.51 53.78 -24.23
N PRO A 509 -4.64 53.05 -23.11
CA PRO A 509 -3.99 51.77 -22.98
C PRO A 509 -4.59 50.76 -23.97
N ASN A 510 -3.74 49.99 -24.64
CA ASN A 510 -4.15 48.85 -25.48
C ASN A 510 -5.15 47.96 -24.70
N GLY A 511 -6.28 47.61 -25.31
CA GLY A 511 -7.31 46.77 -24.68
C GLY A 511 -6.74 45.45 -24.15
N GLN A 512 -5.77 44.86 -24.87
CA GLN A 512 -5.10 43.63 -24.45
C GLN A 512 -4.19 43.83 -23.23
N PHE A 513 -3.56 45.00 -23.11
CA PHE A 513 -2.80 45.37 -21.92
C PHE A 513 -3.72 45.51 -20.71
N MET A 514 -4.83 46.25 -20.86
CA MET A 514 -5.79 46.44 -19.79
C MET A 514 -6.35 45.11 -19.26
N ILE A 515 -6.74 44.19 -20.16
CA ILE A 515 -7.24 42.87 -19.77
C ILE A 515 -6.18 42.10 -18.97
N SER A 516 -4.96 42.04 -19.50
CA SER A 516 -3.86 41.27 -18.88
C SER A 516 -3.44 41.86 -17.53
N ALA A 517 -3.39 43.20 -17.42
CA ALA A 517 -3.02 43.92 -16.22
C ALA A 517 -4.09 43.81 -15.14
N VAL A 518 -5.37 44.03 -15.46
CA VAL A 518 -6.48 43.91 -14.50
C VAL A 518 -6.58 42.47 -13.98
N ALA A 519 -6.46 41.46 -14.87
CA ALA A 519 -6.45 40.05 -14.45
C ALA A 519 -5.27 39.75 -13.50
N PHE A 520 -4.07 40.24 -13.82
CA PHE A 520 -2.89 40.05 -12.98
C PHE A 520 -3.06 40.70 -11.60
N LEU A 521 -3.58 41.93 -11.54
CA LEU A 521 -3.81 42.65 -10.27
C LEU A 521 -4.79 41.90 -9.36
N ILE A 522 -5.88 41.37 -9.91
CA ILE A 522 -6.86 40.57 -9.15
C ILE A 522 -6.25 39.25 -8.68
N ASN A 523 -5.46 38.58 -9.52
CA ASN A 523 -4.80 37.32 -9.15
C ASN A 523 -3.76 37.49 -8.03
N VAL A 524 -3.16 38.69 -7.92
CA VAL A 524 -2.18 39.06 -6.88
C VAL A 524 -2.85 39.81 -5.71
N ALA A 525 -4.19 39.76 -5.61
CA ALA A 525 -4.99 40.35 -4.52
C ALA A 525 -4.72 41.86 -4.29
N GLN A 526 -4.53 42.62 -5.38
CA GLN A 526 -4.41 44.09 -5.32
C GLN A 526 -5.78 44.77 -5.29
N ASP A 527 -6.61 44.34 -4.35
CA ASP A 527 -8.06 44.60 -4.31
C ASP A 527 -8.39 46.10 -4.18
N ASP A 528 -7.70 46.81 -3.27
CA ASP A 528 -7.91 48.24 -3.01
C ASP A 528 -7.66 49.09 -4.26
N PHE A 529 -6.63 48.75 -5.03
CA PHE A 529 -6.27 49.49 -6.24
C PHE A 529 -7.33 49.32 -7.34
N VAL A 530 -7.85 48.10 -7.52
CA VAL A 530 -8.88 47.79 -8.52
C VAL A 530 -10.22 48.48 -8.19
N LEU A 531 -10.57 48.57 -6.91
CA LEU A 531 -11.82 49.15 -6.45
C LEU A 531 -11.81 50.68 -6.40
N SER A 532 -10.73 51.28 -5.88
CA SER A 532 -10.72 52.72 -5.52
C SER A 532 -9.87 53.61 -6.43
N GLU A 533 -8.77 53.09 -6.98
CA GLU A 533 -7.79 53.90 -7.71
C GLU A 533 -7.91 53.80 -9.23
N LEU A 534 -8.43 52.68 -9.76
CA LEU A 534 -8.56 52.49 -11.20
C LEU A 534 -9.88 53.07 -11.73
N THR A 535 -9.81 54.21 -12.42
CA THR A 535 -10.98 54.86 -13.05
C THR A 535 -10.75 55.08 -14.56
N PRO A 536 -10.91 54.05 -15.40
CA PRO A 536 -10.82 54.24 -16.85
C PRO A 536 -11.95 55.16 -17.35
N ALA A 537 -11.65 56.01 -18.34
CA ALA A 537 -12.60 57.00 -18.89
C ALA A 537 -13.88 56.35 -19.45
N VAL A 538 -13.76 55.15 -20.01
CA VAL A 538 -14.87 54.24 -20.32
C VAL A 538 -14.62 52.97 -19.53
N LYS A 539 -15.63 52.45 -18.81
CA LYS A 539 -15.51 51.21 -18.05
C LYS A 539 -15.93 50.03 -18.93
N PRO A 540 -14.97 49.27 -19.51
CA PRO A 540 -15.32 48.12 -20.33
C PRO A 540 -15.92 47.00 -19.45
N PRO A 541 -16.71 46.07 -20.03
CA PRO A 541 -17.39 45.02 -19.28
C PRO A 541 -16.47 44.19 -18.39
N TYR A 542 -15.32 43.74 -18.90
CA TYR A 542 -14.35 42.95 -18.12
C TYR A 542 -13.84 43.68 -16.88
N PHE A 543 -13.74 45.02 -16.94
CA PHE A 543 -13.29 45.82 -15.81
C PHE A 543 -14.38 45.93 -14.73
N LEU A 544 -15.65 46.09 -15.13
CA LEU A 544 -16.76 46.06 -14.19
C LEU A 544 -16.90 44.69 -13.52
N LEU A 545 -16.72 43.60 -14.28
CA LEU A 545 -16.68 42.24 -13.70
C LEU A 545 -15.53 42.12 -12.69
N ALA A 546 -14.35 42.60 -13.04
CA ALA A 546 -13.20 42.66 -12.14
C ALA A 546 -13.52 43.36 -10.81
N GLN A 547 -14.15 44.54 -10.86
CA GLN A 547 -14.56 45.27 -9.66
C GLN A 547 -15.60 44.49 -8.83
N LEU A 548 -16.58 43.86 -9.48
CA LEU A 548 -17.58 43.03 -8.80
C LEU A 548 -16.98 41.81 -8.12
N LEU A 549 -16.08 41.08 -8.81
CA LEU A 549 -15.39 39.93 -8.23
C LEU A 549 -14.57 40.34 -7.01
N THR A 550 -13.84 41.45 -7.12
CA THR A 550 -13.03 41.99 -6.02
C THR A 550 -13.90 42.44 -4.83
N ALA A 551 -15.03 43.09 -5.10
CA ALA A 551 -15.96 43.53 -4.07
C ALA A 551 -16.56 42.37 -3.26
N TRP A 552 -16.69 41.17 -3.86
CA TRP A 552 -17.18 39.98 -3.14
C TRP A 552 -16.35 39.66 -1.91
N LYS A 553 -15.02 39.74 -2.01
CA LYS A 553 -14.11 39.46 -0.89
C LYS A 553 -14.38 40.38 0.31
N GLN A 554 -14.74 41.64 0.05
CA GLN A 554 -15.10 42.59 1.10
C GLN A 554 -16.48 42.28 1.72
N VAL A 555 -17.42 41.74 0.94
CA VAL A 555 -18.81 41.47 1.36
C VAL A 555 -19.01 40.15 2.10
N GLN A 556 -18.08 39.19 2.01
CA GLN A 556 -18.24 37.85 2.63
C GLN A 556 -18.56 37.90 4.14
N GLY A 557 -17.98 38.86 4.87
CA GLY A 557 -18.19 39.07 6.32
C GLY A 557 -19.32 40.04 6.70
N HIS A 558 -20.07 40.58 5.73
CA HIS A 558 -21.09 41.61 5.97
C HIS A 558 -22.50 41.02 6.14
N ALA A 559 -23.43 41.84 6.65
CA ALA A 559 -24.82 41.49 6.90
C ALA A 559 -25.55 40.98 5.65
N LYS A 560 -26.68 40.27 5.85
CA LYS A 560 -27.47 39.63 4.79
C LYS A 560 -27.92 40.63 3.71
N GLU A 561 -28.22 41.86 4.10
CA GLU A 561 -28.62 42.96 3.21
C GLU A 561 -27.51 43.34 2.22
N ALA A 562 -26.25 43.36 2.66
CA ALA A 562 -25.11 43.66 1.78
C ALA A 562 -24.89 42.56 0.73
N LYS A 563 -25.13 41.29 1.11
CA LYS A 563 -25.09 40.15 0.17
C LYS A 563 -26.21 40.24 -0.86
N ILE A 564 -27.42 40.63 -0.45
CA ILE A 564 -28.55 40.85 -1.38
C ILE A 564 -28.22 41.98 -2.37
N GLN A 565 -27.75 43.13 -1.88
CA GLN A 565 -27.35 44.25 -2.72
C GLN A 565 -26.25 43.87 -3.72
N PHE A 566 -25.23 43.13 -3.25
CA PHE A 566 -24.17 42.61 -4.11
C PHE A 566 -24.72 41.73 -5.24
N THR A 567 -25.60 40.77 -4.91
CA THR A 567 -26.18 39.88 -5.91
C THR A 567 -27.01 40.65 -6.95
N GLY A 568 -27.76 41.68 -6.53
CA GLY A 568 -28.47 42.59 -7.42
C GLY A 568 -27.54 43.33 -8.39
N ASN A 569 -26.43 43.90 -7.89
CA ASN A 569 -25.41 44.55 -8.73
C ASN A 569 -24.79 43.59 -9.75
N PHE A 570 -24.58 42.32 -9.35
CA PHE A 570 -24.06 41.29 -10.22
C PHE A 570 -25.03 40.97 -11.36
N ALA A 571 -26.33 40.84 -11.08
CA ALA A 571 -27.36 40.68 -12.12
C ALA A 571 -27.43 41.88 -13.07
N THR A 572 -27.48 43.10 -12.52
CA THR A 572 -27.53 44.34 -13.32
C THR A 572 -26.33 44.48 -14.26
N TYR A 573 -25.13 44.04 -13.83
CA TYR A 573 -23.95 44.03 -14.69
C TYR A 573 -24.15 43.14 -15.93
N PHE A 574 -24.66 41.92 -15.75
CA PHE A 574 -24.90 41.00 -16.86
C PHE A 574 -26.04 41.51 -17.76
N GLU A 575 -27.09 42.11 -17.18
CA GLU A 575 -28.17 42.77 -17.93
C GLU A 575 -27.66 43.89 -18.84
N SER A 576 -26.84 44.78 -18.27
CA SER A 576 -26.38 46.01 -18.95
C SER A 576 -25.25 45.78 -19.95
N ASN A 577 -24.38 44.80 -19.71
CA ASN A 577 -23.15 44.58 -20.49
C ASN A 577 -23.22 43.38 -21.45
N GLY A 578 -24.43 43.02 -21.89
CA GLY A 578 -24.59 42.24 -23.12
C GLY A 578 -24.97 40.77 -22.97
N PHE A 579 -25.28 40.25 -21.78
CA PHE A 579 -25.97 38.96 -21.70
C PHE A 579 -27.49 39.08 -21.91
N PHE A 580 -28.06 40.28 -21.83
CA PHE A 580 -29.51 40.51 -21.98
C PHE A 580 -29.88 41.61 -22.99
N SER A 581 -28.89 42.26 -23.61
CA SER A 581 -29.15 43.32 -24.60
C SER A 581 -29.41 42.73 -25.99
N ALA A 582 -30.50 43.17 -26.64
CA ALA A 582 -30.93 42.73 -27.96
C ALA A 582 -30.08 43.31 -29.14
N ALA A 583 -29.05 44.09 -28.85
CA ALA A 583 -28.18 44.75 -29.84
C ALA A 583 -26.99 43.87 -30.29
N SER A 584 -27.24 42.57 -30.48
CA SER A 584 -26.24 41.51 -30.70
C SER A 584 -25.44 41.58 -32.01
N ASN A 585 -25.70 42.54 -32.90
CA ASN A 585 -25.08 42.62 -34.23
C ASN A 585 -24.08 43.78 -34.42
N SER A 586 -23.60 44.42 -33.35
CA SER A 586 -22.57 45.46 -33.47
C SER A 586 -21.15 44.88 -33.36
N ARG A 587 -20.19 45.36 -34.17
CA ARG A 587 -18.76 44.99 -34.04
C ARG A 587 -18.20 45.26 -32.64
N GLN A 588 -18.75 46.25 -31.95
CA GLN A 588 -18.35 46.60 -30.58
C GLN A 588 -18.73 45.51 -29.58
N PHE A 589 -19.95 44.98 -29.69
CA PHE A 589 -20.42 43.87 -28.86
C PHE A 589 -19.53 42.64 -28.98
N GLU A 590 -19.16 42.26 -30.21
CA GLU A 590 -18.30 41.10 -30.46
C GLU A 590 -16.89 41.28 -29.89
N ASN A 591 -16.33 42.49 -29.98
CA ASN A 591 -15.06 42.82 -29.34
C ASN A 591 -15.14 42.73 -27.81
N ASP A 592 -16.21 43.28 -27.21
CA ASP A 592 -16.42 43.24 -25.77
C ASP A 592 -16.62 41.80 -25.26
N ARG A 593 -17.31 40.95 -26.05
CA ARG A 593 -17.47 39.51 -25.86
C ARG A 593 -16.12 38.79 -25.79
N MET A 594 -15.28 38.98 -26.81
CA MET A 594 -13.95 38.39 -26.89
C MET A 594 -13.02 38.85 -25.77
N ASN A 595 -13.11 40.13 -25.39
CA ASN A 595 -12.35 40.72 -24.29
C ASN A 595 -12.75 40.10 -22.94
N LEU A 596 -14.05 39.93 -22.69
CA LEU A 596 -14.52 39.30 -21.45
C LEU A 596 -14.09 37.83 -21.36
N LEU A 597 -14.24 37.06 -22.44
CA LEU A 597 -13.80 35.65 -22.46
C LEU A 597 -12.28 35.53 -22.26
N SER A 598 -11.50 36.45 -22.83
CA SER A 598 -10.06 36.51 -22.63
C SER A 598 -9.71 36.83 -21.17
N PHE A 599 -10.45 37.74 -20.53
CA PHE A 599 -10.32 38.05 -19.12
C PHE A 599 -10.63 36.84 -18.22
N ILE A 600 -11.75 36.15 -18.44
CA ILE A 600 -12.13 34.94 -17.68
C ILE A 600 -11.06 33.85 -17.78
N LYS A 601 -10.46 33.66 -18.98
CA LYS A 601 -9.36 32.70 -19.17
C LYS A 601 -8.16 32.98 -18.28
N LEU A 602 -7.92 34.24 -17.90
CA LEU A 602 -6.77 34.68 -17.11
C LEU A 602 -7.01 34.68 -15.59
N LEU A 603 -8.25 34.49 -15.11
CA LEU A 603 -8.55 34.43 -13.67
C LEU A 603 -7.91 33.21 -13.00
N ARG A 604 -7.26 33.40 -11.85
CA ARG A 604 -6.55 32.36 -11.08
C ARG A 604 -6.88 32.33 -9.60
N ASP A 605 -7.74 33.23 -9.15
CA ASP A 605 -8.26 33.17 -7.79
C ASP A 605 -9.43 32.18 -7.73
N GLN A 606 -9.32 31.17 -6.86
CA GLN A 606 -10.31 30.12 -6.72
C GLN A 606 -11.68 30.66 -6.27
N GLU A 607 -11.71 31.66 -5.39
CA GLU A 607 -12.97 32.23 -4.90
C GLU A 607 -13.69 33.03 -6.00
N HIS A 608 -12.96 33.85 -6.74
CA HIS A 608 -13.50 34.61 -7.88
C HIS A 608 -14.06 33.66 -8.95
N LEU A 609 -13.34 32.59 -9.27
CA LEU A 609 -13.81 31.58 -10.22
C LEU A 609 -15.03 30.82 -9.70
N SER A 610 -15.04 30.40 -8.43
CA SER A 610 -16.21 29.73 -7.83
C SER A 610 -17.45 30.62 -7.84
N LEU A 611 -17.30 31.91 -7.51
CA LEU A 611 -18.40 32.87 -7.56
C LEU A 611 -18.92 33.03 -8.99
N LEU A 612 -18.03 33.27 -9.96
CA LEU A 612 -18.39 33.44 -11.36
C LEU A 612 -19.07 32.20 -11.93
N ILE A 613 -18.49 31.01 -11.70
CA ILE A 613 -19.07 29.73 -12.14
C ILE A 613 -20.45 29.53 -11.52
N SER A 614 -20.61 29.78 -10.21
CA SER A 614 -21.90 29.62 -9.54
C SER A 614 -22.99 30.51 -10.15
N PHE A 615 -22.65 31.76 -10.50
CA PHE A 615 -23.58 32.67 -11.16
C PHE A 615 -23.92 32.23 -12.59
N LEU A 616 -22.91 31.85 -13.38
CA LEU A 616 -23.12 31.38 -14.75
C LEU A 616 -23.95 30.09 -14.79
N CYS A 617 -23.73 29.17 -13.84
CA CYS A 617 -24.58 27.99 -13.65
C CYS A 617 -26.03 28.37 -13.26
N HIS A 618 -26.21 29.33 -12.37
CA HIS A 618 -27.54 29.86 -12.01
C HIS A 618 -28.28 30.40 -13.24
N LEU A 619 -27.62 31.25 -14.03
CA LEU A 619 -28.17 31.78 -15.28
C LEU A 619 -28.50 30.65 -16.27
N TYR A 620 -27.61 29.68 -16.43
CA TYR A 620 -27.83 28.55 -17.34
C TYR A 620 -29.04 27.70 -16.89
N ASN A 621 -29.22 27.49 -15.59
CA ASN A 621 -30.39 26.80 -15.05
C ASN A 621 -31.68 27.59 -15.26
N ARG A 622 -31.64 28.92 -15.20
CA ARG A 622 -32.78 29.77 -15.58
C ARG A 622 -33.14 29.63 -17.04
N TYR A 623 -32.14 29.63 -17.92
CA TYR A 623 -32.37 29.32 -19.34
C TYR A 623 -33.04 27.95 -19.52
N LEU A 624 -32.57 26.91 -18.83
CA LEU A 624 -33.16 25.57 -18.91
C LEU A 624 -34.61 25.55 -18.41
N LEU A 625 -34.94 26.32 -17.36
CA LEU A 625 -36.31 26.49 -16.89
C LEU A 625 -37.19 27.13 -17.96
N THR A 626 -36.76 28.24 -18.56
CA THR A 626 -37.49 28.92 -19.65
C THR A 626 -37.64 28.02 -20.89
N ALA A 627 -36.62 27.21 -21.18
CA ALA A 627 -36.63 26.21 -22.25
C ALA A 627 -37.45 24.94 -21.92
N LYS A 628 -38.14 24.89 -20.76
CA LYS A 628 -38.93 23.75 -20.26
C LYS A 628 -38.11 22.45 -20.12
N LYS A 629 -36.85 22.57 -19.71
CA LYS A 629 -35.92 21.46 -19.44
C LYS A 629 -35.31 21.52 -18.02
N PRO A 630 -36.09 21.71 -16.94
CA PRO A 630 -35.57 21.82 -15.58
C PRO A 630 -34.79 20.58 -15.10
N GLN A 631 -35.11 19.39 -15.63
CA GLN A 631 -34.45 18.12 -15.32
C GLN A 631 -32.96 18.10 -15.72
N LEU A 632 -32.53 19.02 -16.58
CA LEU A 632 -31.14 19.15 -17.03
C LEU A 632 -30.34 20.17 -16.21
N ALA A 633 -30.90 20.71 -15.12
CA ALA A 633 -30.21 21.71 -14.29
C ALA A 633 -28.84 21.21 -13.82
N LEU A 634 -27.87 22.13 -13.80
CA LEU A 634 -26.51 21.89 -13.31
C LEU A 634 -26.48 22.01 -11.80
N GLU A 635 -25.71 21.14 -11.16
CA GLU A 635 -25.33 21.23 -9.76
C GLU A 635 -24.12 22.18 -9.62
N PHE A 636 -24.12 23.06 -8.62
CA PHE A 636 -23.05 24.03 -8.41
C PHE A 636 -23.00 24.52 -6.95
N GLN A 637 -21.86 25.10 -6.55
CA GLN A 637 -21.62 25.58 -5.19
C GLN A 637 -22.41 26.86 -4.87
N SER A 638 -22.79 27.07 -3.61
CA SER A 638 -23.39 28.33 -3.12
C SER A 638 -24.71 28.72 -3.80
N LYS A 639 -25.59 27.74 -4.09
CA LYS A 639 -26.92 27.98 -4.70
C LYS A 639 -27.77 29.01 -3.95
N ASP A 640 -27.68 29.03 -2.63
CA ASP A 640 -28.45 29.93 -1.78
C ASP A 640 -28.16 31.42 -2.02
N LEU A 641 -27.00 31.73 -2.62
CA LEU A 641 -26.59 33.08 -2.94
C LEU A 641 -27.46 33.71 -4.03
N TRP A 642 -27.93 32.92 -5.00
CA TRP A 642 -28.55 33.45 -6.22
C TRP A 642 -30.07 33.23 -6.19
N ARG A 643 -30.82 34.26 -5.77
CA ARG A 643 -32.29 34.27 -5.73
C ARG A 643 -32.90 35.30 -6.68
N ILE A 644 -32.25 35.50 -7.81
CA ILE A 644 -32.65 36.52 -8.78
C ILE A 644 -33.47 35.84 -9.88
N ASP A 645 -34.67 36.38 -10.13
CA ASP A 645 -35.57 36.00 -11.22
C ASP A 645 -35.26 36.88 -12.44
N VAL A 646 -34.10 36.68 -13.08
CA VAL A 646 -33.77 37.35 -14.34
C VAL A 646 -34.17 36.45 -15.51
N GLU A 647 -34.98 36.94 -16.44
CA GLU A 647 -35.33 36.24 -17.68
C GLU A 647 -34.25 36.47 -18.74
N LEU A 648 -33.62 35.41 -19.24
CA LEU A 648 -32.61 35.46 -20.30
C LEU A 648 -33.26 35.47 -21.69
N PRO A 649 -32.98 36.49 -22.55
CA PRO A 649 -33.35 36.47 -23.95
C PRO A 649 -32.70 35.31 -24.69
N ALA A 650 -33.45 34.67 -25.60
CA ALA A 650 -32.98 33.50 -26.35
C ALA A 650 -31.73 33.75 -27.22
N THR A 651 -31.47 35.00 -27.62
CA THR A 651 -30.33 35.39 -28.47
C THR A 651 -28.97 35.29 -27.78
N ASN A 652 -28.95 35.21 -26.44
CA ASN A 652 -27.71 35.36 -25.66
C ASN A 652 -27.27 34.04 -25.00
N VAL A 653 -27.95 32.95 -25.32
CA VAL A 653 -27.66 31.61 -24.79
C VAL A 653 -26.31 31.10 -25.28
N GLU A 654 -25.94 31.36 -26.54
CA GLU A 654 -24.64 30.95 -27.09
C GLU A 654 -23.48 31.61 -26.34
N TYR A 655 -23.61 32.89 -25.98
CA TYR A 655 -22.60 33.58 -25.22
C TYR A 655 -22.53 33.08 -23.77
N LEU A 656 -23.67 32.82 -23.13
CA LEU A 656 -23.73 32.20 -21.80
C LEU A 656 -23.06 30.82 -21.78
N ASP A 657 -23.30 30.04 -22.83
CA ASP A 657 -22.70 28.73 -23.03
C ASP A 657 -21.18 28.80 -23.13
N GLU A 658 -20.65 29.71 -23.96
CA GLU A 658 -19.21 29.90 -24.14
C GLU A 658 -18.53 30.47 -22.88
N ALA A 659 -19.19 31.40 -22.19
CA ALA A 659 -18.68 31.97 -20.94
C ALA A 659 -18.62 30.93 -19.81
N LEU A 660 -19.69 30.13 -19.65
CA LEU A 660 -19.75 29.05 -18.66
C LEU A 660 -18.67 28.00 -18.92
N PHE A 661 -18.54 27.53 -20.16
CA PHE A 661 -17.49 26.58 -20.53
C PHE A 661 -16.09 27.15 -20.30
N THR A 662 -15.87 28.42 -20.65
CA THR A 662 -14.60 29.11 -20.46
C THR A 662 -14.23 29.23 -18.97
N ALA A 663 -15.20 29.57 -18.12
CA ALA A 663 -15.02 29.67 -16.67
C ALA A 663 -14.74 28.31 -16.03
N LEU A 664 -15.53 27.28 -16.36
CA LEU A 664 -15.30 25.90 -15.88
C LEU A 664 -13.93 25.38 -16.31
N SER A 665 -13.55 25.59 -17.57
CA SER A 665 -12.23 25.22 -18.09
C SER A 665 -11.09 25.99 -17.42
N ALA A 666 -11.30 27.26 -17.08
CA ALA A 666 -10.32 28.05 -16.32
C ALA A 666 -10.18 27.54 -14.87
N GLY A 667 -11.30 27.19 -14.23
CA GLY A 667 -11.34 26.55 -12.91
C GLY A 667 -10.57 25.24 -12.88
N LEU A 668 -10.90 24.28 -13.75
CA LEU A 668 -10.23 22.97 -13.73
C LEU A 668 -8.75 23.01 -14.12
N ARG A 669 -8.31 24.03 -14.87
CA ARG A 669 -6.86 24.28 -15.07
C ARG A 669 -6.16 24.75 -13.80
N LEU A 670 -6.86 25.47 -12.93
CA LEU A 670 -6.34 25.95 -11.64
C LEU A 670 -6.35 24.83 -10.60
N ASN A 671 -7.49 24.17 -10.42
CA ASN A 671 -7.66 23.07 -9.48
C ASN A 671 -8.45 21.93 -10.16
N PRO A 672 -7.76 20.92 -10.71
CA PRO A 672 -8.41 19.81 -11.40
C PRO A 672 -9.18 18.89 -10.45
N MET A 673 -8.95 18.97 -9.14
CA MET A 673 -9.62 18.15 -8.11
C MET A 673 -10.79 18.89 -7.44
N HIS A 674 -11.22 20.04 -7.96
CA HIS A 674 -12.35 20.77 -7.38
C HIS A 674 -13.68 20.08 -7.71
N ALA A 675 -14.21 19.31 -6.78
CA ALA A 675 -15.34 18.41 -6.99
C ALA A 675 -16.62 19.10 -7.53
N PHE A 676 -16.97 20.30 -7.03
CA PHE A 676 -18.11 21.06 -7.58
C PHE A 676 -17.92 21.49 -9.03
N TRP A 677 -16.69 21.85 -9.43
CA TRP A 677 -16.43 22.30 -10.81
C TRP A 677 -16.48 21.13 -11.78
N LEU A 678 -15.93 19.97 -11.36
CA LEU A 678 -16.04 18.72 -12.10
C LEU A 678 -17.50 18.32 -12.30
N ARG A 679 -18.30 18.37 -11.21
CA ARG A 679 -19.72 18.05 -11.28
C ARG A 679 -20.49 19.00 -12.21
N SER A 680 -20.30 20.31 -12.06
CA SER A 680 -20.96 21.31 -12.93
C SER A 680 -20.58 21.11 -14.41
N LEU A 681 -19.33 20.76 -14.70
CA LEU A 681 -18.89 20.46 -16.07
C LEU A 681 -19.46 19.14 -16.60
N ALA A 682 -19.57 18.12 -15.76
CA ALA A 682 -20.22 16.85 -16.10
C ALA A 682 -21.70 17.07 -16.46
N ASP A 683 -22.41 17.84 -15.64
CA ASP A 683 -23.80 18.23 -15.88
C ASP A 683 -23.94 19.06 -17.17
N TYR A 684 -23.02 19.98 -17.42
CA TYR A 684 -22.94 20.74 -18.67
C TYR A 684 -22.79 19.82 -19.89
N TYR A 685 -21.85 18.86 -19.88
CA TYR A 685 -21.74 17.91 -20.98
C TYR A 685 -22.97 17.01 -21.12
N TYR A 686 -23.63 16.68 -20.02
CA TYR A 686 -24.88 15.93 -20.02
C TYR A 686 -26.00 16.71 -20.72
N THR A 687 -26.13 18.03 -20.50
CA THR A 687 -27.13 18.86 -21.20
C THR A 687 -26.88 18.93 -22.70
N LYS A 688 -25.62 18.83 -23.13
CA LYS A 688 -25.20 18.78 -24.54
C LYS A 688 -25.39 17.42 -25.20
N GLY A 689 -25.78 16.38 -24.44
CA GLY A 689 -25.89 15.01 -24.93
C GLY A 689 -24.53 14.31 -25.11
N ALA A 690 -23.43 14.91 -24.67
CA ALA A 690 -22.09 14.31 -24.71
C ALA A 690 -21.88 13.36 -23.53
N THR A 691 -22.61 12.24 -23.53
CA THR A 691 -22.72 11.31 -22.39
C THR A 691 -21.39 10.66 -21.98
N THR A 692 -20.48 10.40 -22.93
CA THR A 692 -19.13 9.87 -22.63
C THR A 692 -18.28 10.86 -21.83
N ASN A 693 -18.28 12.14 -22.23
CA ASN A 693 -17.57 13.18 -21.50
C ASN A 693 -18.20 13.41 -20.13
N ALA A 694 -19.54 13.46 -20.07
CA ALA A 694 -20.27 13.58 -18.81
C ALA A 694 -19.91 12.44 -17.84
N LEU A 695 -19.87 11.18 -18.32
CA LEU A 695 -19.45 10.03 -17.51
C LEU A 695 -18.01 10.19 -16.99
N GLY A 696 -17.09 10.64 -17.85
CA GLY A 696 -15.71 10.97 -17.46
C GLY A 696 -15.65 11.92 -16.27
N TYR A 697 -16.27 13.09 -16.41
CA TYR A 697 -16.25 14.10 -15.35
C TYR A 697 -17.07 13.71 -14.10
N TYR A 698 -18.13 12.90 -14.24
CA TYR A 698 -18.81 12.32 -13.07
C TYR A 698 -17.88 11.38 -12.29
N MET A 699 -17.10 10.55 -12.98
CA MET A 699 -16.13 9.68 -12.31
C MET A 699 -14.96 10.46 -11.73
N GLU A 700 -14.50 11.54 -12.38
CA GLU A 700 -13.51 12.45 -11.79
C GLU A 700 -14.07 13.15 -10.54
N THR A 701 -15.35 13.54 -10.54
CA THR A 701 -16.03 14.11 -9.37
C THR A 701 -16.02 13.12 -8.21
N VAL A 702 -16.36 11.85 -8.48
CA VAL A 702 -16.32 10.75 -7.51
C VAL A 702 -14.90 10.59 -6.94
N CYS A 703 -13.86 10.59 -7.79
CA CYS A 703 -12.47 10.53 -7.34
C CYS A 703 -12.05 11.76 -6.52
N ALA A 704 -12.45 12.97 -6.92
CA ALA A 704 -12.13 14.21 -6.21
C ALA A 704 -12.74 14.29 -4.81
N CYS A 705 -13.83 13.56 -4.55
CA CYS A 705 -14.44 13.45 -3.22
C CYS A 705 -13.71 12.48 -2.29
N MET A 706 -12.70 11.74 -2.76
CA MET A 706 -12.12 10.60 -2.03
C MET A 706 -10.62 10.78 -1.82
N GLU A 707 -10.24 11.19 -0.61
CA GLU A 707 -8.84 11.49 -0.25
C GLU A 707 -7.97 10.22 -0.11
N ASN A 708 -8.51 9.09 0.38
CA ASN A 708 -7.77 7.85 0.57
C ASN A 708 -8.69 6.62 0.43
N GLU A 709 -8.58 5.94 -0.71
CA GLU A 709 -9.38 4.77 -1.09
C GLU A 709 -10.88 5.10 -1.31
N LEU A 710 -11.54 4.41 -2.24
CA LEU A 710 -12.90 4.75 -2.66
C LEU A 710 -13.97 4.37 -1.61
N LEU A 711 -13.81 4.80 -0.36
CA LEU A 711 -14.55 4.37 0.82
C LEU A 711 -15.69 5.37 1.15
N PRO A 712 -16.94 4.89 1.33
CA PRO A 712 -18.03 5.72 1.86
C PRO A 712 -17.81 6.10 3.34
N PRO A 713 -18.49 7.14 3.88
CA PRO A 713 -19.65 7.83 3.32
C PRO A 713 -19.33 8.90 2.27
N PHE A 714 -20.18 9.00 1.26
CA PHE A 714 -20.10 10.03 0.23
C PHE A 714 -20.75 11.34 0.70
N PRO A 715 -20.26 12.51 0.25
CA PRO A 715 -20.96 13.77 0.50
C PRO A 715 -22.28 13.83 -0.30
N ASP A 716 -23.41 13.68 0.41
CA ASP A 716 -24.77 13.63 -0.18
C ASP A 716 -25.12 14.86 -1.04
N VAL A 717 -24.50 16.02 -0.78
CA VAL A 717 -24.72 17.25 -1.56
C VAL A 717 -24.19 17.13 -2.99
N LEU A 718 -23.13 16.35 -3.20
CA LEU A 718 -22.47 16.25 -4.50
C LEU A 718 -22.75 14.91 -5.20
N LEU A 719 -22.84 13.82 -4.42
CA LEU A 719 -23.11 12.47 -4.90
C LEU A 719 -24.56 12.07 -4.60
N ASP A 720 -25.50 12.90 -5.08
CA ASP A 720 -26.93 12.77 -4.85
C ASP A 720 -27.60 11.71 -5.76
N ASP A 721 -28.93 11.55 -5.65
CA ASP A 721 -29.68 10.64 -6.51
C ASP A 721 -29.68 11.07 -7.99
N LEU A 722 -29.57 12.38 -8.27
CA LEU A 722 -29.60 12.94 -9.62
C LEU A 722 -28.31 12.66 -10.40
N MET A 723 -27.15 13.03 -9.85
CA MET A 723 -26.13 12.04 -9.54
C MET A 723 -26.05 10.73 -10.31
N TRP A 724 -26.36 9.69 -9.54
CA TRP A 724 -26.40 8.30 -9.93
C TRP A 724 -27.37 8.02 -11.08
N TYR A 725 -28.50 8.74 -11.14
CA TYR A 725 -29.40 8.67 -12.28
C TYR A 725 -28.72 9.08 -13.59
N ARG A 726 -27.99 10.20 -13.62
CA ARG A 726 -27.28 10.65 -14.83
C ARG A 726 -26.15 9.70 -15.23
N ILE A 727 -25.42 9.15 -14.26
CA ILE A 727 -24.41 8.10 -14.51
C ILE A 727 -25.07 6.87 -15.15
N ARG A 728 -26.21 6.40 -14.61
CA ARG A 728 -26.98 5.29 -15.20
C ARG A 728 -27.37 5.56 -16.65
N VAL A 729 -27.85 6.77 -16.95
CA VAL A 729 -28.22 7.17 -18.32
C VAL A 729 -26.98 7.16 -19.23
N CYS A 730 -25.85 7.72 -18.81
CA CYS A 730 -24.62 7.70 -19.60
C CYS A 730 -24.10 6.27 -19.87
N LEU A 731 -24.18 5.38 -18.89
CA LEU A 731 -23.85 3.95 -19.06
C LEU A 731 -24.78 3.27 -20.05
N THR A 732 -26.07 3.57 -19.98
CA THR A 732 -27.07 3.07 -20.94
C THR A 732 -26.73 3.53 -22.36
N SER A 733 -26.39 4.82 -22.55
CA SER A 733 -26.01 5.37 -23.86
C SER A 733 -24.73 4.77 -24.46
N SER A 734 -23.87 4.17 -23.64
CA SER A 734 -22.65 3.49 -24.08
C SER A 734 -22.81 1.97 -24.22
N GLY A 735 -24.03 1.43 -24.07
CA GLY A 735 -24.34 0.01 -24.22
C GLY A 735 -24.05 -0.87 -23.00
N HIS A 736 -23.69 -0.28 -21.85
CA HIS A 736 -23.40 -0.98 -20.59
C HIS A 736 -24.65 -1.08 -19.71
N HIS A 737 -25.66 -1.80 -20.20
CA HIS A 737 -27.00 -1.83 -19.60
C HIS A 737 -27.06 -2.56 -18.25
N THR A 738 -26.29 -3.63 -18.05
CA THR A 738 -26.24 -4.34 -16.78
C THR A 738 -25.49 -3.51 -15.74
N LEU A 739 -24.37 -2.90 -16.11
CA LEU A 739 -23.66 -1.99 -15.22
C LEU A 739 -24.51 -0.77 -14.84
N ALA A 740 -25.29 -0.23 -15.79
CA ALA A 740 -26.27 0.82 -15.51
C ALA A 740 -27.31 0.38 -14.46
N ALA A 741 -27.87 -0.83 -14.60
CA ALA A 741 -28.80 -1.39 -13.61
C ALA A 741 -28.16 -1.48 -12.21
N ILE A 742 -26.90 -1.93 -12.16
CA ILE A 742 -26.14 -2.06 -10.91
C ILE A 742 -25.87 -0.70 -10.28
N VAL A 743 -25.57 0.36 -11.05
CA VAL A 743 -25.39 1.72 -10.50
C VAL A 743 -26.66 2.25 -9.83
N ALA A 744 -27.85 1.87 -10.30
CA ALA A 744 -29.10 2.34 -9.71
C ALA A 744 -29.25 1.94 -8.22
N GLN A 745 -28.54 0.90 -7.74
CA GLN A 745 -28.57 0.53 -6.32
C GLN A 745 -27.92 1.56 -5.38
N LEU A 746 -27.18 2.54 -5.94
CA LEU A 746 -26.60 3.68 -5.23
C LEU A 746 -27.61 4.80 -4.97
N ILE A 747 -28.77 4.79 -5.64
CA ILE A 747 -29.87 5.72 -5.38
C ILE A 747 -30.44 5.44 -3.98
N VAL A 748 -30.61 6.48 -3.17
CA VAL A 748 -31.09 6.39 -1.79
C VAL A 748 -32.61 6.32 -1.74
N ALA A 749 -33.31 7.12 -2.55
CA ALA A 749 -34.77 7.15 -2.57
C ALA A 749 -35.35 5.82 -3.13
N ASN A 750 -35.98 5.02 -2.25
CA ASN A 750 -36.38 3.65 -2.58
C ASN A 750 -37.39 3.55 -3.74
N SER A 751 -38.43 4.39 -3.77
CA SER A 751 -39.42 4.39 -4.86
C SER A 751 -38.76 4.72 -6.20
N TYR A 752 -37.93 5.77 -6.22
CA TYR A 752 -37.23 6.20 -7.41
C TYR A 752 -36.23 5.14 -7.92
N ARG A 753 -35.53 4.48 -6.99
CA ARG A 753 -34.60 3.38 -7.29
C ARG A 753 -35.30 2.19 -7.97
N LEU A 754 -36.44 1.75 -7.47
CA LEU A 754 -37.21 0.64 -8.06
C LEU A 754 -37.66 0.98 -9.49
N ASP A 755 -38.12 2.21 -9.74
CA ASP A 755 -38.45 2.66 -11.10
C ASP A 755 -37.23 2.59 -12.03
N GLN A 756 -36.05 2.98 -11.54
CA GLN A 756 -34.82 2.87 -12.32
C GLN A 756 -34.41 1.42 -12.62
N TYR A 757 -34.67 0.48 -11.72
CA TYR A 757 -34.45 -0.95 -11.98
C TYR A 757 -35.31 -1.45 -13.14
N LEU A 758 -36.60 -1.10 -13.15
CA LEU A 758 -37.52 -1.49 -14.22
C LEU A 758 -37.12 -0.89 -15.58
N VAL A 759 -36.68 0.38 -15.60
CA VAL A 759 -36.17 1.03 -16.81
C VAL A 759 -34.91 0.32 -17.32
N ALA A 760 -33.97 0.00 -16.44
CA ALA A 760 -32.74 -0.68 -16.82
C ALA A 760 -33.01 -2.11 -17.33
N ALA A 761 -33.90 -2.85 -16.66
CA ALA A 761 -34.36 -4.16 -17.09
C ALA A 761 -35.00 -4.13 -18.48
N ASN A 762 -35.86 -3.14 -18.76
CA ASN A 762 -36.44 -3.00 -20.08
C ASN A 762 -35.39 -2.71 -21.16
N ASN A 763 -34.35 -1.92 -20.85
CA ASN A 763 -33.25 -1.67 -21.78
C ASN A 763 -32.45 -2.95 -22.08
N ILE A 764 -32.12 -3.74 -21.06
CA ILE A 764 -31.45 -5.06 -21.23
C ILE A 764 -32.27 -5.97 -22.15
N ARG A 765 -33.59 -5.92 -22.03
CA ARG A 765 -34.52 -6.79 -22.76
C ARG A 765 -34.73 -6.37 -24.21
N THR A 766 -34.54 -5.09 -24.52
CA THR A 766 -34.86 -4.49 -25.84
C THR A 766 -33.63 -4.09 -26.66
N GLN A 767 -32.46 -3.95 -26.03
CA GLN A 767 -31.23 -3.47 -26.67
C GLN A 767 -30.09 -4.50 -26.52
N SER A 768 -29.18 -4.51 -27.49
CA SER A 768 -27.96 -5.34 -27.42
C SER A 768 -27.02 -4.80 -26.35
N VAL A 769 -26.60 -5.67 -25.43
CA VAL A 769 -25.74 -5.28 -24.32
C VAL A 769 -24.27 -5.59 -24.60
N LEU A 770 -23.38 -4.65 -24.26
CA LEU A 770 -21.94 -4.74 -24.51
C LEU A 770 -21.12 -5.18 -23.28
N ASP A 771 -21.69 -5.17 -22.07
CA ASP A 771 -20.97 -5.54 -20.85
C ASP A 771 -20.95 -7.06 -20.56
N THR A 772 -19.89 -7.52 -19.89
CA THR A 772 -19.73 -8.93 -19.47
C THR A 772 -20.60 -9.21 -18.24
N MET A 773 -21.88 -9.45 -18.48
CA MET A 773 -22.93 -9.50 -17.45
C MET A 773 -22.63 -10.41 -16.24
N GLU A 774 -22.03 -11.58 -16.45
CA GLU A 774 -21.79 -12.58 -15.39
C GLU A 774 -20.71 -12.12 -14.38
N THR A 775 -19.69 -11.41 -14.87
CA THR A 775 -18.60 -10.91 -14.02
C THR A 775 -19.03 -9.77 -13.10
N LEU A 776 -20.18 -9.15 -13.39
CA LEU A 776 -20.71 -8.02 -12.64
C LEU A 776 -21.61 -8.44 -11.46
N ALA A 777 -22.09 -9.69 -11.43
CA ALA A 777 -22.96 -10.19 -10.36
C ALA A 777 -22.42 -9.96 -8.93
N PRO A 778 -21.11 -10.10 -8.64
CA PRO A 778 -20.54 -9.82 -7.31
C PRO A 778 -20.60 -8.35 -6.87
N LEU A 779 -20.97 -7.41 -7.76
CA LEU A 779 -21.12 -5.99 -7.46
C LEU A 779 -22.51 -5.65 -6.91
N CYS A 780 -23.50 -6.52 -7.09
CA CYS A 780 -24.86 -6.33 -6.57
C CYS A 780 -24.91 -6.55 -5.07
N PHE A 781 -25.59 -5.68 -4.33
CA PHE A 781 -25.91 -5.88 -2.92
C PHE A 781 -27.39 -5.70 -2.59
N ASP A 782 -28.19 -5.18 -3.53
CA ASP A 782 -29.64 -5.01 -3.36
C ASP A 782 -30.39 -6.23 -3.92
N HIS A 783 -31.16 -6.92 -3.07
CA HIS A 783 -31.95 -8.09 -3.47
C HIS A 783 -33.05 -7.74 -4.47
N ALA A 784 -33.66 -6.55 -4.39
CA ALA A 784 -34.70 -6.15 -5.33
C ALA A 784 -34.15 -5.97 -6.76
N LEU A 785 -32.90 -5.48 -6.87
CA LEU A 785 -32.19 -5.42 -8.15
C LEU A 785 -31.94 -6.82 -8.68
N VAL A 786 -31.43 -7.73 -7.83
CA VAL A 786 -31.14 -9.11 -8.23
C VAL A 786 -32.40 -9.79 -8.75
N GLU A 787 -33.51 -9.72 -8.02
CA GLU A 787 -34.79 -10.32 -8.42
C GLU A 787 -35.26 -9.78 -9.78
N THR A 788 -35.18 -8.45 -9.97
CA THR A 788 -35.56 -7.81 -11.24
C THR A 788 -34.67 -8.29 -12.39
N LEU A 789 -33.36 -8.39 -12.16
CA LEU A 789 -32.41 -8.84 -13.18
C LEU A 789 -32.56 -10.33 -13.49
N THR A 790 -32.77 -11.19 -12.49
CA THR A 790 -32.97 -12.64 -12.69
C THR A 790 -34.24 -12.91 -13.49
N ASP A 791 -35.37 -12.27 -13.16
CA ASP A 791 -36.62 -12.38 -13.95
C ASP A 791 -36.41 -11.87 -15.39
N THR A 792 -35.65 -10.79 -15.56
CA THR A 792 -35.31 -10.28 -16.89
C THR A 792 -34.48 -11.27 -17.69
N PHE A 793 -33.43 -11.84 -17.09
CA PHE A 793 -32.53 -12.81 -17.73
C PHE A 793 -33.21 -14.13 -18.06
N GLU A 794 -34.11 -14.61 -17.19
CA GLU A 794 -34.93 -15.78 -17.47
C GLU A 794 -35.86 -15.56 -18.67
N ARG A 795 -36.52 -14.40 -18.75
CA ARG A 795 -37.40 -14.07 -19.89
C ARG A 795 -36.68 -14.00 -21.23
N ILE A 796 -35.41 -13.59 -21.23
CA ILE A 796 -34.56 -13.58 -22.43
C ILE A 796 -33.72 -14.86 -22.61
N GLN A 797 -34.01 -15.90 -21.81
CA GLN A 797 -33.40 -17.23 -21.89
C GLN A 797 -31.87 -17.26 -21.67
N MET A 798 -31.36 -16.39 -20.77
CA MET A 798 -29.95 -16.31 -20.41
C MET A 798 -29.65 -17.01 -19.09
N THR A 799 -29.74 -18.33 -19.07
CA THR A 799 -29.65 -19.17 -17.86
C THR A 799 -28.33 -19.01 -17.09
N THR A 800 -27.19 -18.99 -17.77
CA THR A 800 -25.86 -18.81 -17.15
C THR A 800 -25.75 -17.51 -16.36
N ARG A 801 -26.46 -16.46 -16.83
CA ARG A 801 -26.50 -15.14 -16.19
C ARG A 801 -27.42 -15.13 -14.99
N THR A 802 -28.60 -15.75 -15.11
CA THR A 802 -29.51 -15.97 -13.99
C THR A 802 -28.77 -16.68 -12.85
N ASP A 803 -28.09 -17.79 -13.14
CA ASP A 803 -27.35 -18.57 -12.14
C ASP A 803 -26.26 -17.74 -11.45
N ALA A 804 -25.50 -16.93 -12.20
CA ALA A 804 -24.46 -16.08 -11.64
C ALA A 804 -25.00 -15.06 -10.61
N PHE A 805 -26.14 -14.42 -10.90
CA PHE A 805 -26.78 -13.46 -10.01
C PHE A 805 -27.43 -14.13 -8.79
N VAL A 806 -28.05 -15.30 -8.97
CA VAL A 806 -28.59 -16.13 -7.88
C VAL A 806 -27.46 -16.55 -6.92
N LEU A 807 -26.35 -17.05 -7.45
CA LEU A 807 -25.17 -17.44 -6.66
C LEU A 807 -24.55 -16.25 -5.92
N ALA A 808 -24.46 -15.08 -6.56
CA ALA A 808 -23.91 -13.89 -5.93
C ALA A 808 -24.79 -13.37 -4.78
N SER A 809 -26.13 -13.46 -4.92
CA SER A 809 -27.10 -13.10 -3.88
C SER A 809 -27.17 -14.11 -2.74
N GLY A 810 -26.95 -15.40 -3.03
CA GLY A 810 -26.91 -16.48 -2.05
C GLY A 810 -25.65 -16.51 -1.16
N GLN A 811 -24.74 -15.54 -1.31
CA GLN A 811 -23.54 -15.46 -0.46
C GLN A 811 -23.91 -15.12 0.99
N ALA A 812 -23.32 -15.81 1.95
CA ALA A 812 -23.57 -15.61 3.39
C ALA A 812 -23.36 -14.16 3.84
N SER A 813 -22.51 -13.40 3.14
CA SER A 813 -22.24 -11.98 3.42
C SER A 813 -23.44 -11.05 3.16
N LEU A 814 -24.36 -11.44 2.27
CA LEU A 814 -25.58 -10.70 1.92
C LEU A 814 -26.83 -11.27 2.59
N ASN A 815 -26.68 -12.15 3.60
CA ASN A 815 -27.84 -12.67 4.30
C ASN A 815 -28.55 -11.53 5.06
N MET A 816 -29.84 -11.32 4.79
CA MET A 816 -30.69 -10.31 5.45
C MET A 816 -30.78 -10.50 6.97
N ALA A 817 -30.45 -11.70 7.49
CA ALA A 817 -30.35 -11.97 8.92
C ALA A 817 -29.02 -11.52 9.56
N ASN A 818 -28.05 -11.04 8.78
CA ASN A 818 -26.78 -10.52 9.29
C ASN A 818 -26.99 -9.23 10.09
N SER A 819 -26.01 -8.89 10.94
CA SER A 819 -26.03 -7.61 11.65
C SER A 819 -25.96 -6.42 10.67
N PRO A 820 -26.54 -5.25 11.03
CA PRO A 820 -26.46 -4.06 10.21
C PRO A 820 -25.02 -3.66 9.84
N GLU A 821 -24.07 -3.87 10.76
CA GLU A 821 -22.65 -3.57 10.54
C GLU A 821 -22.06 -4.40 9.40
N VAL A 822 -22.37 -5.70 9.35
CA VAL A 822 -21.91 -6.59 8.28
C VAL A 822 -22.53 -6.16 6.94
N MET A 823 -23.82 -5.83 6.94
CA MET A 823 -24.51 -5.36 5.73
C MET A 823 -23.95 -4.02 5.21
N ILE A 824 -23.66 -3.07 6.11
CA ILE A 824 -23.04 -1.78 5.76
C ILE A 824 -21.62 -1.99 5.22
N ALA A 825 -20.82 -2.85 5.86
CA ALA A 825 -19.46 -3.15 5.42
C ALA A 825 -19.44 -3.82 4.04
N GLU A 826 -20.34 -4.77 3.80
CA GLU A 826 -20.45 -5.45 2.50
C GLU A 826 -21.00 -4.52 1.40
N ARG A 827 -21.99 -3.69 1.71
CA ARG A 827 -22.48 -2.65 0.80
C ARG A 827 -21.36 -1.70 0.41
N SER A 828 -20.59 -1.23 1.39
CA SER A 828 -19.42 -0.37 1.16
C SER A 828 -18.39 -1.05 0.27
N ARG A 829 -17.99 -2.29 0.60
CA ARG A 829 -17.01 -3.07 -0.17
C ARG A 829 -17.43 -3.27 -1.63
N ARG A 830 -18.69 -3.61 -1.88
CA ARG A 830 -19.23 -3.80 -3.24
C ARG A 830 -19.36 -2.48 -3.99
N THR A 831 -19.73 -1.39 -3.30
CA THR A 831 -19.76 -0.04 -3.87
C THR A 831 -18.37 0.42 -4.31
N VAL A 832 -17.34 0.23 -3.48
CA VAL A 832 -15.93 0.52 -3.83
C VAL A 832 -15.55 -0.22 -5.12
N ARG A 833 -15.86 -1.52 -5.22
CA ARG A 833 -15.56 -2.34 -6.40
C ARG A 833 -16.33 -1.89 -7.63
N LEU A 834 -17.59 -1.52 -7.48
CA LEU A 834 -18.42 -0.98 -8.55
C LEU A 834 -17.81 0.30 -9.11
N LEU A 835 -17.47 1.27 -8.25
CA LEU A 835 -16.87 2.53 -8.66
C LEU A 835 -15.50 2.34 -9.33
N ARG A 836 -14.66 1.43 -8.82
CA ARG A 836 -13.40 1.04 -9.48
C ARG A 836 -13.62 0.47 -10.87
N THR A 837 -14.64 -0.37 -11.03
CA THR A 837 -14.98 -0.98 -12.33
C THR A 837 -15.40 0.08 -13.34
N ILE A 838 -16.26 1.02 -12.93
CA ILE A 838 -16.70 2.12 -13.79
C ILE A 838 -15.53 3.05 -14.12
N ALA A 839 -14.68 3.39 -13.14
CA ALA A 839 -13.51 4.23 -13.35
C ALA A 839 -12.50 3.61 -14.31
N ALA A 840 -12.16 2.32 -14.13
CA ALA A 840 -11.26 1.59 -15.02
C ALA A 840 -11.78 1.58 -16.47
N MET A 841 -13.08 1.34 -16.65
CA MET A 841 -13.75 1.39 -17.95
C MET A 841 -13.70 2.79 -18.57
N THR A 842 -13.97 3.82 -17.77
CA THR A 842 -14.11 5.20 -18.24
C THR A 842 -12.76 5.82 -18.59
N PHE A 843 -11.75 5.61 -17.74
CA PHE A 843 -10.39 6.14 -17.92
C PHE A 843 -9.48 5.24 -18.76
N ARG A 844 -10.00 4.09 -19.24
CA ARG A 844 -9.24 3.07 -20.00
C ARG A 844 -7.97 2.62 -19.27
N VAL A 845 -8.05 2.52 -17.95
CA VAL A 845 -6.98 1.97 -17.12
C VAL A 845 -7.16 0.47 -17.10
N TYR A 846 -6.48 -0.21 -18.02
CA TYR A 846 -6.40 -1.67 -18.00
C TYR A 846 -5.47 -2.09 -16.86
N ALA A 847 -6.04 -2.79 -15.87
CA ALA A 847 -5.30 -3.36 -14.75
C ALA A 847 -4.58 -4.66 -15.16
#